data_AF-A0A952VKX3-F1
#
_entry.id   AF-A0A952VKX3-F1
#
_cell.length_a   1.000
_cell.length_b   1.000
_cell.length_c   1.000
_cell.angle_alpha   90.00
_cell.angle_beta   90.00
_cell.angle_gamma   90.00
#
_symmetry.space_group_name_H-M   'P 1'
#
loop_
_entity.id
_entity.type
_entity.pdbx_description
1 polymer ?
#
loop_
_entity_poly.entity_id
_entity_poly.type
_entity_poly.pdbx_seq_one_letter_code
_entity_poly.pdbx_strand_id
1 'polypeptide(L)'
;MSRPEGRPTRSLRSETEREMPGVDEAGAAVVLVVDDDELIRIFVREALEQAGFEVCEASNGAHALEQFSARRPDLIIMDVVMPVMDGFAVCMKLRESVEGKRVPILVMTGLDDEDSIGRAYAYGATDFIAKPTNATILSHRVRYMLRGSLMLNALLRSEARLGLAQRIAKIGNWEWHPSTGKFLVSSELCRLVGIRSEDFRGTKEAFLDMVHVDDRDLVDRALQLILAERKPCDIDHRIVFPHGGEFTVNLQAEAVFDDLLKTMAIVGTAKDISERKRSEREIHRLAYYDSLTGLPNRVLFKDRVTQALAHARRYQSTLAVLFLDLDRFKVINDTLGHNIGDLLLKQVADRLAESIRHSDSVSRPVEKGEGHELARLGGDEFTVLLTNIRQVQDAGLVARRILESLARPFLIDGHEIAVTTSVGIAIFPTDGDSVDQLLKSSDVAMYQAKERGRNNAQFYSATMNSMAAERLEMENELRKALDHRELVVHYQPQVDMQTGKIVGAEALVRWQHPLRGLLMPAVFLSVANETGMIRKLDEAVLGMACRQGKAWQDAGYAPIRVSVNISNSFFHGSSLTAAVSRALEETQFDAEFLELELTESIAMRHVETSIEMLQQLRAMGVRLSIDDFGTGYSSLSHLQRFPLNMLKIDQSFACDVPQNVANVSISRAIVSLAHSMNLTVLVEGIETEAQLQMFREQGCDQAQGHYFGRPMPAEEFVQLLTQGDASTRGRRAA
;
A
#
# COMPACT_ATOMS: atom_id res chain seq x y z
N MET A 1 43.74 33.87 -30.78
CA MET A 1 42.29 34.07 -30.94
C MET A 1 41.63 32.82 -30.40
N SER A 2 40.85 32.78 -29.32
CA SER A 2 40.18 33.83 -28.57
C SER A 2 39.93 33.31 -27.15
N ARG A 3 40.23 34.15 -26.15
CA ARG A 3 39.73 34.01 -24.78
C ARG A 3 38.21 34.32 -24.77
N PRO A 4 37.43 33.66 -23.91
CA PRO A 4 36.26 34.29 -23.29
C PRO A 4 36.49 34.31 -21.76
N GLU A 5 36.80 35.50 -21.23
CA GLU A 5 35.84 36.34 -20.50
C GLU A 5 35.59 35.85 -19.06
N GLY A 6 36.38 36.43 -18.16
CA GLY A 6 36.22 36.29 -16.73
C GLY A 6 34.90 36.89 -16.28
N ARG A 7 34.13 36.10 -15.54
CA ARG A 7 32.98 36.56 -14.77
C ARG A 7 33.46 37.58 -13.73
N PRO A 8 32.79 38.73 -13.58
CA PRO A 8 33.16 39.70 -12.56
C PRO A 8 32.79 39.13 -11.19
N THR A 9 33.78 39.05 -10.31
CA THR A 9 33.62 38.90 -8.87
C THR A 9 32.69 40.02 -8.38
N ARG A 10 31.47 39.65 -8.02
CA ARG A 10 30.54 40.51 -7.30
C ARG A 10 31.15 40.75 -5.92
N SER A 11 31.96 41.80 -5.81
CA SER A 11 32.37 42.40 -4.54
C SER A 11 31.10 42.60 -3.72
N LEU A 12 30.97 41.80 -2.66
CA LEU A 12 30.11 42.08 -1.52
C LEU A 12 30.61 43.41 -0.94
N ARG A 13 30.12 44.51 -1.49
CA ARG A 13 30.19 45.81 -0.85
C ARG A 13 29.41 45.67 0.45
N SER A 14 30.17 45.74 1.54
CA SER A 14 29.75 46.13 2.88
C SER A 14 28.32 46.70 2.95
N GLU A 15 27.35 45.86 3.31
CA GLU A 15 26.04 46.26 3.84
C GLU A 15 26.19 46.78 5.29
N THR A 16 27.26 47.53 5.57
CA THR A 16 27.60 48.07 6.89
C THR A 16 27.54 49.60 6.92
N GLU A 17 26.71 50.18 6.05
CA GLU A 17 26.17 51.51 6.24
C GLU A 17 24.65 51.37 6.38
N ARG A 18 24.21 50.74 7.49
CA ARG A 18 22.88 51.05 8.01
C ARG A 18 22.96 52.49 8.50
N GLU A 19 22.59 53.42 7.63
CA GLU A 19 22.21 54.77 8.01
C GLU A 19 21.30 54.65 9.24
N MET A 20 21.79 55.14 10.37
CA MET A 20 20.95 55.32 11.55
C MET A 20 19.83 56.28 11.14
N PRO A 21 18.55 56.00 11.44
CA PRO A 21 17.50 56.95 11.13
C PRO A 21 17.79 58.24 11.90
N GLY A 22 18.16 59.28 11.15
CA GLY A 22 18.19 60.64 11.63
C GLY A 22 16.77 61.02 12.03
N VAL A 23 16.64 61.80 13.09
CA VAL A 23 15.33 62.32 13.53
C VAL A 23 14.66 63.20 12.45
N ASP A 24 15.38 63.54 11.38
CA ASP A 24 14.87 64.31 10.25
C ASP A 24 13.87 63.55 9.34
N GLU A 25 13.66 62.24 9.53
CA GLU A 25 12.67 61.44 8.77
C GLU A 25 11.42 61.02 9.57
N ALA A 26 11.29 61.43 10.83
CA ALA A 26 10.04 61.24 11.57
C ALA A 26 9.06 62.37 11.20
N GLY A 27 7.92 62.04 10.58
CA GLY A 27 6.80 62.96 10.44
C GLY A 27 6.50 63.64 11.79
N ALA A 28 6.15 64.93 11.76
CA ALA A 28 6.11 65.86 12.89
C ALA A 28 5.69 65.18 14.21
N ALA A 29 6.67 64.83 15.04
CA ALA A 29 6.41 64.15 16.32
C ALA A 29 5.48 65.03 17.17
N VAL A 30 4.47 64.42 17.77
CA VAL A 30 3.41 65.15 18.49
C VAL A 30 3.84 65.37 19.93
N VAL A 31 3.97 66.62 20.35
CA VAL A 31 4.33 67.00 21.71
C VAL A 31 3.11 67.59 22.42
N LEU A 32 2.69 66.96 23.52
CA LEU A 32 1.62 67.48 24.36
C LEU A 32 2.20 68.44 25.39
N VAL A 33 1.83 69.70 25.33
CA VAL A 33 2.23 70.75 26.27
C VAL A 33 1.10 71.00 27.26
N VAL A 34 1.38 70.80 28.54
CA VAL A 34 0.40 70.91 29.61
C VAL A 34 0.89 71.95 30.61
N ASP A 35 0.15 73.05 30.70
CA ASP A 35 0.45 74.17 31.59
C ASP A 35 -0.86 74.93 31.83
N ASP A 36 -1.10 75.47 33.02
CA ASP A 36 -2.28 76.28 33.30
C ASP A 36 -2.13 77.73 32.81
N ASP A 37 -0.89 78.23 32.71
CA ASP A 37 -0.57 79.55 32.18
C ASP A 37 -0.60 79.56 30.63
N GLU A 38 -1.52 80.35 30.08
CA GLU A 38 -1.70 80.51 28.64
C GLU A 38 -0.47 81.11 27.94
N LEU A 39 0.24 82.04 28.58
CA LEU A 39 1.44 82.66 28.00
C LEU A 39 2.57 81.65 27.87
N ILE A 40 2.72 80.76 28.85
CA ILE A 40 3.73 79.70 28.84
C ILE A 40 3.40 78.67 27.75
N ARG A 41 2.13 78.27 27.61
CA ARG A 41 1.71 77.36 26.53
C ARG A 41 2.01 77.94 25.15
N ILE A 42 1.69 79.22 24.93
CA ILE A 42 1.98 79.91 23.65
C ILE A 42 3.49 79.90 23.37
N PHE A 43 4.32 80.25 24.36
CA PHE A 43 5.77 80.28 24.21
C PHE A 43 6.36 78.90 23.87
N VAL A 44 5.99 77.86 24.63
CA VAL A 44 6.48 76.50 24.42
C VAL A 44 6.00 75.95 23.07
N ARG A 45 4.74 76.21 22.70
CA ARG A 45 4.20 75.84 21.39
C ARG A 45 5.02 76.46 20.26
N GLU A 46 5.22 77.78 20.27
CA GLU A 46 5.97 78.47 19.22
C GLU A 46 7.42 77.94 19.13
N ALA A 47 8.08 77.71 20.27
CA ALA A 47 9.44 77.17 20.31
C ALA A 47 9.56 75.76 19.69
N LEU A 48 8.55 74.92 19.90
CA LEU A 48 8.51 73.55 19.38
C LEU A 48 8.05 73.48 17.92
N GLU A 49 7.05 74.28 17.54
CA GLU A 49 6.59 74.38 16.14
C GLU A 49 7.70 74.93 15.23
N GLN A 50 8.46 75.94 15.68
CA GLN A 50 9.65 76.43 14.96
C GLN A 50 10.75 75.37 14.86
N ALA A 51 10.80 74.44 15.81
CA ALA A 51 11.74 73.32 15.80
C ALA A 51 11.23 72.10 15.00
N GLY A 52 10.04 72.19 14.40
CA GLY A 52 9.46 71.18 13.49
C GLY A 52 8.55 70.14 14.16
N PHE A 53 8.10 70.36 15.40
CA PHE A 53 7.20 69.45 16.10
C PHE A 53 5.72 69.85 15.93
N GLU A 54 4.81 68.87 15.92
CA GLU A 54 3.37 69.14 16.04
C GLU A 54 3.03 69.27 17.51
N VAL A 55 2.30 70.32 17.90
CA VAL A 55 2.01 70.59 19.31
C VAL A 55 0.52 70.48 19.59
N CYS A 56 0.17 69.75 20.64
CA CYS A 56 -1.17 69.78 21.23
C CYS A 56 -1.10 70.35 22.64
N GLU A 57 -2.17 71.02 23.08
CA GLU A 57 -2.17 71.75 24.35
C GLU A 57 -3.24 71.21 25.30
N ALA A 58 -2.91 71.23 26.59
CA ALA A 58 -3.87 71.06 27.66
C ALA A 58 -3.67 72.10 28.76
N SER A 59 -4.77 72.61 29.31
CA SER A 59 -4.80 73.71 30.28
C SER A 59 -4.87 73.25 31.74
N ASN A 60 -4.97 71.94 31.98
CA ASN A 60 -4.96 71.31 33.29
C ASN A 60 -4.73 69.79 33.15
N GLY A 61 -4.50 69.11 34.28
CA GLY A 61 -4.21 67.68 34.27
C GLY A 61 -5.34 66.75 33.79
N ALA A 62 -6.62 67.13 33.94
CA ALA A 62 -7.73 66.34 33.41
C ALA A 62 -7.78 66.40 31.87
N HIS A 63 -7.64 67.60 31.32
CA HIS A 63 -7.56 67.84 29.87
C HIS A 63 -6.32 67.15 29.27
N ALA A 64 -5.21 67.05 30.01
CA ALA A 64 -4.02 66.32 29.57
C ALA A 64 -4.28 64.83 29.32
N LEU A 65 -5.04 64.16 30.19
CA LEU A 65 -5.38 62.74 30.02
C LEU A 65 -6.33 62.51 28.84
N GLU A 66 -7.25 63.45 28.59
CA GLU A 66 -8.12 63.43 27.41
C GLU A 66 -7.30 63.59 26.12
N GLN A 67 -6.40 64.58 26.07
CA GLN A 67 -5.53 64.81 24.92
C GLN A 67 -4.54 63.67 24.69
N PHE A 68 -4.01 63.06 25.75
CA PHE A 68 -3.16 61.87 25.64
C PHE A 68 -3.87 60.73 24.91
N SER A 69 -5.13 60.47 25.29
CA SER A 69 -5.95 59.42 24.69
C SER A 69 -6.37 59.76 23.25
N ALA A 70 -6.67 61.03 22.97
CA ALA A 70 -7.17 61.48 21.67
C ALA A 70 -6.06 61.64 20.61
N ARG A 71 -4.91 62.20 21.00
CA ARG A 71 -3.83 62.61 20.09
C ARG A 71 -2.62 61.68 20.11
N ARG A 72 -2.47 60.82 21.12
CA ARG A 72 -1.34 59.88 21.29
C ARG A 72 0.02 60.56 21.09
N PRO A 73 0.39 61.50 21.96
CA PRO A 73 1.63 62.26 21.83
C PRO A 73 2.87 61.37 22.00
N ASP A 74 3.94 61.70 21.27
CA ASP A 74 5.25 61.06 21.33
C ASP A 74 6.10 61.55 22.52
N LEU A 75 5.79 62.75 23.05
CA LEU A 75 6.40 63.32 24.26
C LEU A 75 5.40 64.24 24.97
N ILE A 76 5.47 64.30 26.29
CA ILE A 76 4.62 65.17 27.10
C ILE A 76 5.50 66.15 27.86
N ILE A 77 5.22 67.44 27.73
CA ILE A 77 5.78 68.50 28.56
C ILE A 77 4.72 68.87 29.59
N MET A 78 5.03 68.70 30.87
CA MET A 78 4.06 68.77 31.96
C MET A 78 4.49 69.78 33.01
N ASP A 79 3.68 70.79 33.27
CA ASP A 79 3.86 71.63 34.45
C ASP A 79 3.50 70.88 35.74
N VAL A 80 4.18 71.21 36.84
CA VAL A 80 3.94 70.56 38.13
C VAL A 80 2.71 71.13 38.84
N VAL A 81 2.50 72.44 38.82
CA VAL A 81 1.55 73.14 39.70
C VAL A 81 0.39 73.66 38.89
N MET A 82 -0.66 72.83 38.76
CA MET A 82 -1.85 73.18 38.00
C MET A 82 -3.14 72.98 38.83
N PRO A 83 -4.20 73.77 38.57
CA PRO A 83 -5.50 73.59 39.19
C PRO A 83 -6.18 72.29 38.75
N VAL A 84 -7.13 71.80 39.56
CA VAL A 84 -7.91 70.56 39.37
C VAL A 84 -7.10 69.27 39.55
N MET A 85 -5.98 69.13 38.86
CA MET A 85 -5.09 67.97 38.94
C MET A 85 -3.66 68.40 38.67
N ASP A 86 -2.77 68.18 39.64
CA ASP A 86 -1.35 68.51 39.53
C ASP A 86 -0.61 67.60 38.54
N GLY A 87 0.56 68.03 38.08
CA GLY A 87 1.35 67.31 37.09
C GLY A 87 1.81 65.92 37.57
N PHE A 88 2.02 65.74 38.88
CA PHE A 88 2.45 64.45 39.44
C PHE A 88 1.31 63.41 39.41
N ALA A 89 0.08 63.80 39.72
CA ALA A 89 -1.10 62.96 39.63
C ALA A 89 -1.35 62.51 38.18
N VAL A 90 -1.10 63.38 37.19
CA VAL A 90 -1.17 63.02 35.77
C VAL A 90 -0.08 62.02 35.40
N CYS A 91 1.17 62.24 35.81
CA CYS A 91 2.28 61.31 35.56
C CYS A 91 1.98 59.91 36.09
N MET A 92 1.49 59.78 37.33
CA MET A 92 1.12 58.48 37.90
C MET A 92 0.05 57.77 37.07
N LYS A 93 -1.03 58.48 36.71
CA LYS A 93 -2.12 57.93 35.87
C LYS A 93 -1.64 57.51 34.48
N LEU A 94 -0.75 58.27 33.86
CA LEU A 94 -0.17 57.90 32.56
C LEU A 94 0.64 56.61 32.66
N ARG A 95 1.42 56.43 33.73
CA ARG A 95 2.25 55.23 33.97
C ARG A 95 1.46 53.98 34.33
N GLU A 96 0.15 54.08 34.63
CA GLU A 96 -0.72 52.90 34.77
C GLU A 96 -1.02 52.23 33.42
N SER A 97 -1.00 52.98 32.32
CA SER A 97 -1.28 52.48 30.96
C SER A 97 -0.03 51.91 30.24
N VAL A 98 -0.21 50.92 29.37
CA VAL A 98 0.91 50.30 28.60
C VAL A 98 1.57 51.29 27.65
N GLU A 99 0.78 52.16 27.03
CA GLU A 99 1.26 53.22 26.12
C GLU A 99 1.96 54.32 26.93
N GLY A 100 1.35 54.79 28.01
CA GLY A 100 1.91 55.81 28.87
C GLY A 100 3.15 55.37 29.65
N LYS A 101 3.43 54.08 29.88
CA LYS A 101 4.73 53.62 30.43
C LYS A 101 5.94 53.95 29.55
N ARG A 102 5.73 54.18 28.25
CA ARG A 102 6.80 54.31 27.24
C ARG A 102 6.96 55.73 26.71
N VAL A 103 6.00 56.62 26.97
CA VAL A 103 6.03 58.00 26.49
C VAL A 103 6.93 58.84 27.40
N PRO A 104 7.98 59.49 26.88
CA PRO A 104 8.82 60.38 27.65
C PRO A 104 8.01 61.57 28.21
N ILE A 105 8.23 61.88 29.49
CA ILE A 105 7.60 63.04 30.15
C ILE A 105 8.70 63.99 30.60
N LEU A 106 8.68 65.22 30.09
CA LEU A 106 9.53 66.33 30.50
C LEU A 106 8.75 67.23 31.46
N VAL A 107 9.15 67.26 32.72
CA VAL A 107 8.49 68.09 33.73
C VAL A 107 9.06 69.51 33.71
N MET A 108 8.20 70.53 33.62
CA MET A 108 8.58 71.93 33.81
C MET A 108 8.31 72.36 35.25
N THR A 109 9.30 72.92 35.93
CA THR A 109 9.18 73.37 37.33
C THR A 109 9.68 74.80 37.49
N GLY A 110 9.03 75.59 38.34
CA GLY A 110 9.46 76.94 38.74
C GLY A 110 10.30 76.98 40.03
N LEU A 111 10.52 75.83 40.68
CA LEU A 111 11.24 75.73 41.95
C LEU A 111 12.64 75.14 41.71
N ASP A 112 13.68 75.92 41.99
CA ASP A 112 15.08 75.47 42.09
C ASP A 112 15.34 74.75 43.44
N ASP A 113 14.48 73.80 43.83
CA ASP A 113 14.72 72.94 45.00
C ASP A 113 15.10 71.50 44.57
N GLU A 114 16.05 70.91 45.30
CA GLU A 114 16.54 69.54 45.03
C GLU A 114 15.43 68.49 45.29
N ASP A 115 14.47 68.81 46.17
CA ASP A 115 13.38 67.94 46.60
C ASP A 115 12.28 67.76 45.53
N SER A 116 12.02 68.76 44.67
CA SER A 116 11.04 68.63 43.57
C SER A 116 11.59 67.83 42.39
N ILE A 117 12.90 67.83 42.18
CA ILE A 117 13.56 67.02 41.15
C ILE A 117 13.48 65.53 41.51
N GLY A 118 13.81 65.16 42.75
CA GLY A 118 13.70 63.78 43.23
C GLY A 118 12.27 63.23 43.14
N ARG A 119 11.27 64.07 43.46
CA ARG A 119 9.85 63.73 43.33
C ARG A 119 9.44 63.52 41.86
N ALA A 120 9.90 64.35 40.93
CA ALA A 120 9.58 64.20 39.52
C ALA A 120 9.98 62.82 38.97
N TYR A 121 11.19 62.34 39.26
CA TYR A 121 11.61 60.99 38.86
C TYR A 121 10.84 59.88 39.59
N ALA A 122 10.54 60.04 40.88
CA ALA A 122 9.76 59.07 41.65
C ALA A 122 8.34 58.87 41.10
N TYR A 123 7.73 59.92 40.55
CA TYR A 123 6.42 59.87 39.89
C TYR A 123 6.48 59.51 38.40
N GLY A 124 7.66 59.15 37.90
CA GLY A 124 7.85 58.58 36.57
C GLY A 124 8.18 59.57 35.47
N ALA A 125 8.57 60.82 35.77
CA ALA A 125 9.11 61.73 34.77
C ALA A 125 10.41 61.17 34.16
N THR A 126 10.65 61.48 32.89
CA THR A 126 11.86 61.05 32.17
C THR A 126 12.98 62.06 32.31
N ASP A 127 12.64 63.35 32.35
CA ASP A 127 13.58 64.45 32.58
C ASP A 127 12.83 65.67 33.10
N PHE A 128 13.55 66.73 33.51
CA PHE A 128 12.97 67.99 33.97
C PHE A 128 13.67 69.22 33.38
N ILE A 129 12.98 70.38 33.39
CA ILE A 129 13.52 71.67 32.97
C ILE A 129 12.95 72.82 33.84
N ALA A 130 13.80 73.78 34.22
CA ALA A 130 13.42 74.89 35.09
C ALA A 130 12.86 76.10 34.31
N LYS A 131 11.84 76.78 34.84
CA LYS A 131 11.24 78.02 34.30
C LYS A 131 11.98 79.27 34.85
N PRO A 132 12.26 80.31 34.04
CA PRO A 132 11.96 80.45 32.61
C PRO A 132 12.92 79.63 31.73
N THR A 133 12.37 78.90 30.74
CA THR A 133 13.14 78.00 29.87
C THR A 133 13.68 78.75 28.64
N ASN A 134 14.87 78.35 28.16
CA ASN A 134 15.39 78.81 26.87
C ASN A 134 14.84 77.92 25.75
N ALA A 135 14.18 78.53 24.75
CA ALA A 135 13.59 77.83 23.60
C ALA A 135 14.55 76.85 22.90
N THR A 136 15.82 77.25 22.70
CA THR A 136 16.85 76.40 22.08
C THR A 136 17.15 75.17 22.93
N ILE A 137 17.29 75.35 24.24
CA ILE A 137 17.57 74.24 25.18
C ILE A 137 16.39 73.28 25.24
N LEU A 138 15.16 73.82 25.28
CA LEU A 138 13.93 73.04 25.30
C LEU A 138 13.81 72.16 24.06
N SER A 139 13.95 72.73 22.87
CA SER A 139 13.84 72.00 21.60
C SER A 139 14.94 70.93 21.44
N HIS A 140 16.17 71.20 21.91
CA HIS A 140 17.23 70.18 21.93
C HIS A 140 16.92 69.04 22.91
N ARG A 141 16.46 69.32 24.13
CA ARG A 141 16.10 68.29 25.12
C ARG A 141 14.98 67.38 24.60
N VAL A 142 13.92 67.97 24.07
CA VAL A 142 12.80 67.22 23.46
C VAL A 142 13.32 66.28 22.36
N ARG A 143 14.19 66.76 21.47
CA ARG A 143 14.78 65.94 20.39
C ARG A 143 15.61 64.77 20.91
N TYR A 144 16.43 64.97 21.94
CA TYR A 144 17.24 63.89 22.55
C TYR A 144 16.36 62.86 23.27
N MET A 145 15.32 63.28 23.99
CA MET A 145 14.39 62.38 24.67
C MET A 145 13.60 61.52 23.68
N LEU A 146 13.11 62.12 22.59
CA LEU A 146 12.45 61.40 21.50
C LEU A 146 13.39 60.36 20.87
N ARG A 147 14.63 60.73 20.58
CA ARG A 147 15.64 59.80 20.04
C ARG A 147 15.89 58.61 20.97
N GLY A 148 16.04 58.86 22.27
CA GLY A 148 16.23 57.81 23.27
C GLY A 148 15.04 56.84 23.33
N SER A 149 13.82 57.37 23.34
CA SER A 149 12.58 56.56 23.33
C SER A 149 12.46 55.72 22.06
N LEU A 150 12.75 56.29 20.88
CA LEU A 150 12.73 55.57 19.61
C LEU A 150 13.72 54.40 19.59
N MET A 151 14.96 54.62 20.05
CA MET A 151 15.99 53.57 20.12
C MET A 151 15.58 52.43 21.07
N LEU A 152 15.08 52.76 22.26
CA LEU A 152 14.62 51.76 23.23
C LEU A 152 13.46 50.94 22.67
N ASN A 153 12.48 51.59 22.05
CA ASN A 153 11.34 50.91 21.42
C ASN A 153 11.78 50.02 20.25
N ALA A 154 12.74 50.47 19.43
CA ALA A 154 13.30 49.66 18.35
C ALA A 154 14.01 48.41 18.89
N LEU A 155 14.79 48.55 19.97
CA LEU A 155 15.47 47.43 20.63
C LEU A 155 14.46 46.39 21.15
N LEU A 156 13.46 46.83 21.93
CA LEU A 156 12.42 45.94 22.47
C LEU A 156 11.64 45.23 21.36
N ARG A 157 11.34 45.92 20.25
CA ARG A 157 10.69 45.31 19.08
C ARG A 157 11.60 44.27 18.42
N SER A 158 12.90 44.55 18.30
CA SER A 158 13.88 43.62 17.74
C SER A 158 14.00 42.36 18.61
N GLU A 159 14.10 42.52 19.93
CA GLU A 159 14.18 41.41 20.88
C GLU A 159 12.91 40.54 20.85
N ALA A 160 11.73 41.16 20.84
CA ALA A 160 10.47 40.44 20.74
C ALA A 160 10.34 39.65 19.42
N ARG A 161 10.80 40.22 18.31
CA ARG A 161 10.84 39.54 16.99
C ARG A 161 11.80 38.35 17.00
N LEU A 162 12.99 38.49 17.57
CA LEU A 162 13.96 37.41 17.70
C LEU A 162 13.39 36.26 18.55
N GLY A 163 12.78 36.57 19.69
CA GLY A 163 12.15 35.56 20.53
C GLY A 163 10.97 34.84 19.86
N LEU A 164 10.19 35.54 19.01
CA LEU A 164 9.15 34.90 18.20
C LEU A 164 9.73 34.02 17.10
N ALA A 165 10.77 34.48 16.40
CA ALA A 165 11.44 33.71 15.35
C ALA A 165 12.04 32.41 15.91
N GLN A 166 12.69 32.46 17.08
CA GLN A 166 13.23 31.29 17.78
C GLN A 166 12.13 30.28 18.16
N ARG A 167 10.99 30.77 18.66
CA ARG A 167 9.81 29.95 18.95
C ARG A 167 9.26 29.23 17.72
N ILE A 168 9.05 29.98 16.63
CA ILE A 168 8.55 29.42 15.37
C ILE A 168 9.53 28.37 14.82
N ALA A 169 10.83 28.65 14.92
CA ALA A 169 11.88 27.75 14.46
C ALA A 169 12.14 26.57 15.41
N LYS A 170 11.54 26.55 16.60
CA LYS A 170 11.81 25.59 17.69
C LYS A 170 13.32 25.49 18.02
N ILE A 171 13.97 26.65 18.13
CA ILE A 171 15.40 26.76 18.43
C ILE A 171 15.59 27.34 19.83
N GLY A 172 16.25 26.56 20.69
CA GLY A 172 16.72 27.01 22.00
C GLY A 172 18.22 27.29 21.99
N ASN A 173 18.64 28.38 22.61
CA ASN A 173 20.06 28.71 22.79
C ASN A 173 20.56 28.23 24.16
N TRP A 174 21.85 27.97 24.23
CA TRP A 174 22.57 27.68 25.46
C TRP A 174 24.00 28.22 25.40
N GLU A 175 24.57 28.43 26.58
CA GLU A 175 25.93 28.94 26.74
C GLU A 175 26.57 28.25 27.94
N TRP A 176 27.80 27.79 27.79
CA TRP A 176 28.58 27.18 28.86
C TRP A 176 29.88 27.91 29.05
N HIS A 177 30.18 28.32 30.28
CA HIS A 177 31.43 28.97 30.66
C HIS A 177 32.36 27.95 31.34
N PRO A 178 33.38 27.41 30.66
CA PRO A 178 34.22 26.34 31.21
C PRO A 178 35.03 26.78 32.45
N SER A 179 35.38 28.07 32.54
CA SER A 179 36.17 28.63 33.65
C SER A 179 35.41 28.72 34.97
N THR A 180 34.08 28.90 34.91
CA THR A 180 33.22 29.03 36.09
C THR A 180 32.32 27.82 36.31
N GLY A 181 32.25 26.92 35.33
CA GLY A 181 31.31 25.79 35.31
C GLY A 181 29.85 26.19 35.05
N LYS A 182 29.56 27.49 34.87
CA LYS A 182 28.21 28.01 34.71
C LYS A 182 27.63 27.66 33.34
N PHE A 183 26.44 27.08 33.32
CA PHE A 183 25.68 26.73 32.13
C PHE A 183 24.39 27.55 32.11
N LEU A 184 24.15 28.25 31.02
CA LEU A 184 23.00 29.11 30.78
C LEU A 184 22.16 28.51 29.65
N VAL A 185 20.85 28.55 29.80
CA VAL A 185 19.90 28.08 28.80
C VAL A 185 18.84 29.15 28.58
N SER A 186 18.45 29.31 27.33
CA SER A 186 17.35 30.21 26.96
C SER A 186 16.01 29.70 27.48
N SER A 187 15.06 30.61 27.67
CA SER A 187 13.67 30.25 28.03
C SER A 187 12.99 29.35 27.00
N GLU A 188 13.46 29.36 25.74
CA GLU A 188 12.93 28.48 24.71
C GLU A 188 13.47 27.06 24.82
N LEU A 189 14.77 26.89 25.13
CA LEU A 189 15.33 25.56 25.38
C LEU A 189 14.66 24.88 26.58
N CYS A 190 14.41 25.64 27.66
CA CYS A 190 13.63 25.15 28.80
C CYS A 190 12.23 24.69 28.40
N ARG A 191 11.54 25.47 27.56
CA ARG A 191 10.21 25.11 27.02
C ARG A 191 10.25 23.85 26.17
N LEU A 192 11.23 23.72 25.28
CA LEU A 192 11.41 22.53 24.44
C LEU A 192 11.61 21.26 25.27
N VAL A 193 12.30 21.37 26.41
CA VAL A 193 12.57 20.21 27.30
C VAL A 193 11.50 20.06 28.39
N GLY A 194 10.52 20.96 28.47
CA GLY A 194 9.44 20.90 29.46
C GLY A 194 9.87 21.19 30.90
N ILE A 195 10.95 21.96 31.10
CA ILE A 195 11.41 22.42 32.42
C ILE A 195 11.15 23.92 32.58
N ARG A 196 10.92 24.38 33.82
CA ARG A 196 10.92 25.83 34.09
C ARG A 196 12.38 26.30 34.14
N SER A 197 12.63 27.54 33.69
CA SER A 197 13.99 28.11 33.68
C SER A 197 14.64 28.15 35.06
N GLU A 198 13.82 28.25 36.11
CA GLU A 198 14.24 28.27 37.52
C GLU A 198 14.68 26.89 38.04
N ASP A 199 14.19 25.81 37.44
CA ASP A 199 14.48 24.43 37.85
C ASP A 199 15.81 23.92 37.26
N PHE A 200 16.38 24.62 36.29
CA PHE A 200 17.66 24.26 35.68
C PHE A 200 18.82 24.64 36.61
N ARG A 201 19.57 23.64 37.08
CA ARG A 201 20.66 23.81 38.07
C ARG A 201 21.88 24.59 37.56
N GLY A 202 21.92 24.93 36.27
CA GLY A 202 22.96 25.81 35.73
C GLY A 202 24.35 25.19 35.63
N THR A 203 24.45 23.86 35.57
CA THR A 203 25.72 23.13 35.44
C THR A 203 25.74 22.23 34.21
N LYS A 204 26.94 21.81 33.79
CA LYS A 204 27.12 20.88 32.67
C LYS A 204 26.47 19.52 32.94
N GLU A 205 26.56 19.04 34.18
CA GLU A 205 25.98 17.76 34.60
C GLU A 205 24.45 17.79 34.47
N ALA A 206 23.83 18.91 34.85
CA ALA A 206 22.38 19.09 34.72
C ALA A 206 21.93 19.08 33.25
N PHE A 207 22.76 19.58 32.33
CA PHE A 207 22.50 19.47 30.90
C PHE A 207 22.65 18.03 30.39
N LEU A 208 23.70 17.30 30.80
CA LEU A 208 23.89 15.89 30.42
C LEU A 208 22.81 14.95 31.01
N ASP A 209 22.25 15.28 32.17
CA ASP A 209 21.13 14.52 32.75
C ASP A 209 19.88 14.53 31.87
N MET A 210 19.69 15.61 31.10
CA MET A 210 18.59 15.74 30.12
C MET A 210 18.85 14.92 28.84
N VAL A 211 20.09 14.52 28.57
CA VAL A 211 20.47 13.71 27.40
C VAL A 211 20.19 12.23 27.66
N HIS A 212 19.66 11.53 26.65
CA HIS A 212 19.42 10.09 26.69
C HIS A 212 20.71 9.34 27.03
N VAL A 213 20.61 8.29 27.86
CA VAL A 213 21.76 7.58 28.44
C VAL A 213 22.79 7.14 27.39
N ASP A 214 22.34 6.56 26.27
CA ASP A 214 23.22 6.11 25.18
C ASP A 214 23.97 7.25 24.45
N ASP A 215 23.42 8.47 24.50
CA ASP A 215 23.92 9.61 23.72
C ASP A 215 24.80 10.54 24.58
N ARG A 216 24.88 10.33 25.91
CA ARG A 216 25.66 11.19 26.84
C ARG A 216 27.14 11.24 26.49
N ASP A 217 27.75 10.10 26.17
CA ASP A 217 29.16 10.00 25.79
C ASP A 217 29.46 10.70 24.44
N LEU A 218 28.48 10.77 23.54
CA LEU A 218 28.61 11.50 22.28
C LEU A 218 28.65 13.00 22.55
N VAL A 219 27.71 13.51 23.34
CA VAL A 219 27.60 14.93 23.67
C VAL A 219 28.81 15.41 24.49
N ASP A 220 29.24 14.63 25.49
CA ASP A 220 30.40 15.01 26.31
C ASP A 220 31.69 15.09 25.47
N ARG A 221 31.94 14.10 24.60
CA ARG A 221 33.08 14.13 23.68
C ARG A 221 33.01 15.30 22.71
N ALA A 222 31.84 15.64 22.19
CA ALA A 222 31.68 16.79 21.32
C ALA A 222 32.06 18.11 22.03
N LEU A 223 31.61 18.31 23.27
CA LEU A 223 31.99 19.49 24.07
C LEU A 223 33.50 19.53 24.36
N GLN A 224 34.13 18.39 24.62
CA GLN A 224 35.58 18.30 24.83
C GLN A 224 36.38 18.64 23.55
N LEU A 225 35.93 18.18 22.38
CA LEU A 225 36.58 18.48 21.10
C LEU A 225 36.52 19.97 20.75
N ILE A 226 35.42 20.66 21.08
CA ILE A 226 35.32 22.11 20.91
C ILE A 226 36.38 22.83 21.75
N LEU A 227 36.57 22.40 23.00
CA LEU A 227 37.57 22.99 23.90
C LEU A 227 39.01 22.73 23.44
N ALA A 228 39.31 21.49 23.04
CA ALA A 228 40.66 21.07 22.72
C ALA A 228 41.09 21.48 21.30
N GLU A 229 40.21 21.31 20.31
CA GLU A 229 40.53 21.45 18.90
C GLU A 229 39.91 22.69 18.24
N ARG A 230 39.08 23.46 18.97
CA ARG A 230 38.38 24.65 18.47
C ARG A 230 37.52 24.40 17.22
N LYS A 231 37.06 23.17 17.04
CA LYS A 231 36.16 22.80 15.95
C LYS A 231 34.71 22.96 16.40
N PRO A 232 33.83 23.56 15.57
CA PRO A 232 32.40 23.59 15.87
C PRO A 232 31.85 22.16 15.90
N CYS A 233 30.84 21.92 16.73
CA CYS A 233 30.10 20.67 16.73
C CYS A 233 28.79 20.82 15.96
N ASP A 234 28.40 19.74 15.27
CA ASP A 234 27.07 19.55 14.68
C ASP A 234 26.71 18.07 14.88
N ILE A 235 25.88 17.80 15.87
CA ILE A 235 25.49 16.43 16.25
C ILE A 235 23.99 16.31 16.50
N ASP A 236 23.42 15.18 16.11
CA ASP A 236 22.07 14.80 16.49
C ASP A 236 22.11 13.94 17.76
N HIS A 237 21.28 14.26 18.75
CA HIS A 237 21.15 13.44 19.97
C HIS A 237 19.72 13.49 20.53
N ARG A 238 19.40 12.57 21.43
CA ARG A 238 18.09 12.50 22.10
C ARG A 238 18.11 13.21 23.44
N ILE A 239 17.07 13.99 23.70
CA ILE A 239 16.76 14.57 25.00
C ILE A 239 15.53 13.88 25.57
N VAL A 240 15.55 13.62 26.87
CA VAL A 240 14.47 12.97 27.62
C VAL A 240 13.72 14.02 28.44
N PHE A 241 12.40 14.05 28.30
CA PHE A 241 11.53 14.89 29.14
C PHE A 241 11.54 14.39 30.58
N PRO A 242 11.33 15.29 31.57
CA PRO A 242 11.07 14.88 32.96
C PRO A 242 9.90 13.89 33.12
N HIS A 243 8.97 13.88 32.16
CA HIS A 243 7.78 13.02 32.13
C HIS A 243 7.94 11.75 31.27
N GLY A 244 9.16 11.43 30.79
CA GLY A 244 9.48 10.17 30.10
C GLY A 244 9.29 10.15 28.58
N GLY A 245 8.91 11.26 27.95
CA GLY A 245 8.96 11.38 26.50
C GLY A 245 10.39 11.59 25.98
N GLU A 246 10.62 11.33 24.70
CA GLU A 246 11.92 11.59 24.05
C GLU A 246 11.73 12.41 22.77
N PHE A 247 12.70 13.27 22.48
CA PHE A 247 12.75 14.01 21.22
C PHE A 247 14.19 14.17 20.74
N THR A 248 14.36 14.24 19.42
CA THR A 248 15.67 14.34 18.77
C THR A 248 15.98 15.80 18.49
N VAL A 249 17.13 16.26 18.98
CA VAL A 249 17.63 17.61 18.72
C VAL A 249 18.90 17.57 17.90
N ASN A 250 19.05 18.58 17.04
CA ASN A 250 20.32 18.90 16.41
C ASN A 250 21.02 19.97 17.28
N LEU A 251 22.21 19.65 17.76
CA LEU A 251 23.05 20.49 18.58
C LEU A 251 24.18 21.06 17.71
N GLN A 252 24.19 22.39 17.57
CA GLN A 252 25.28 23.11 16.93
C GLN A 252 25.93 24.02 17.96
N ALA A 253 27.25 24.00 18.06
CA ALA A 253 27.96 24.83 19.04
C ALA A 253 29.38 25.20 18.60
N GLU A 254 29.83 26.35 19.07
CA GLU A 254 31.15 26.91 18.80
C GLU A 254 31.74 27.58 20.05
N ALA A 255 33.07 27.71 20.10
CA ALA A 255 33.77 28.38 21.19
C ALA A 255 33.92 29.89 20.90
N VAL A 256 33.61 30.70 21.90
CA VAL A 256 33.88 32.14 21.95
C VAL A 256 35.13 32.37 22.78
N PHE A 257 36.07 33.15 22.25
CA PHE A 257 37.36 33.44 22.85
C PHE A 257 37.46 34.91 23.26
N ASP A 258 38.24 35.20 24.30
CA ASP A 258 38.65 36.58 24.62
C ASP A 258 39.76 37.09 23.69
N ASP A 259 40.13 38.36 23.85
CA ASP A 259 41.23 39.02 23.11
C ASP A 259 42.61 38.35 23.32
N LEU A 260 42.73 37.46 24.32
CA LEU A 260 43.92 36.67 24.64
C LEU A 260 43.83 35.22 24.15
N LEU A 261 42.85 34.89 23.28
CA LEU A 261 42.60 33.56 22.72
C LEU A 261 42.28 32.48 23.77
N LYS A 262 41.84 32.86 24.96
CA LYS A 262 41.36 31.96 26.01
C LYS A 262 39.85 31.76 25.84
N THR A 263 39.39 30.52 25.98
CA THR A 263 37.97 30.18 25.82
C THR A 263 37.14 30.83 26.94
N MET A 264 36.25 31.75 26.56
CA MET A 264 35.34 32.47 27.45
C MET A 264 34.03 31.71 27.64
N ALA A 265 33.49 31.18 26.55
CA ALA A 265 32.22 30.46 26.53
C ALA A 265 32.17 29.48 25.36
N ILE A 266 31.33 28.46 25.46
CA ILE A 266 30.82 27.70 24.33
C ILE A 266 29.37 28.10 24.17
N VAL A 267 29.02 28.62 23.00
CA VAL A 267 27.65 29.02 22.66
C VAL A 267 27.10 28.04 21.65
N GLY A 268 25.82 27.71 21.79
CA GLY A 268 25.19 26.78 20.87
C GLY A 268 23.67 26.93 20.78
N THR A 269 23.15 26.27 19.77
CA THR A 269 21.72 26.14 19.51
C THR A 269 21.33 24.66 19.55
N ALA A 270 20.13 24.39 20.06
CA ALA A 270 19.47 23.11 20.00
C ALA A 270 18.14 23.28 19.25
N LYS A 271 18.01 22.59 18.12
CA LYS A 271 16.82 22.61 17.27
C LYS A 271 16.07 21.29 17.34
N ASP A 272 14.78 21.32 17.62
CA ASP A 272 13.95 20.10 17.53
C ASP A 272 13.84 19.64 16.07
N ILE A 273 14.36 18.45 15.79
CA ILE A 273 14.32 17.79 14.48
C ILE A 273 13.50 16.50 14.49
N SER A 274 12.71 16.28 15.54
CA SER A 274 11.94 15.05 15.73
C SER A 274 10.95 14.80 14.60
N GLU A 275 10.22 15.84 14.19
CA GLU A 275 9.27 15.76 13.08
C GLU A 275 9.98 15.45 11.76
N ARG A 276 11.13 16.09 11.50
CA ARG A 276 11.96 15.81 10.33
C ARG A 276 12.42 14.34 10.31
N LYS A 277 12.99 13.84 11.42
CA LYS A 277 13.46 12.44 11.53
C LYS A 277 12.31 11.43 11.43
N ARG A 278 11.12 11.76 11.94
CA ARG A 278 9.92 10.91 11.78
C ARG A 278 9.47 10.86 10.33
N SER A 279 9.40 12.01 9.66
CA SER A 279 9.05 12.09 8.24
C SER A 279 10.08 11.38 7.37
N GLU A 280 11.39 11.52 7.63
CA GLU A 280 12.44 10.77 6.92
C GLU A 280 12.29 9.26 7.10
N ARG A 281 12.03 8.79 8.32
CA ARG A 281 11.77 7.37 8.60
C ARG A 281 10.51 6.87 7.88
N GLU A 282 9.45 7.66 7.86
CA GLU A 282 8.20 7.28 7.21
C GLU A 282 8.36 7.28 5.68
N ILE A 283 9.04 8.26 5.10
CA ILE A 283 9.39 8.26 3.66
C ILE A 283 10.21 7.02 3.33
N HIS A 284 11.22 6.69 4.14
CA HIS A 284 12.00 5.47 3.96
C HIS A 284 11.13 4.22 4.05
N ARG A 285 10.20 4.15 5.02
CA ARG A 285 9.25 3.04 5.15
C ARG A 285 8.36 2.91 3.93
N LEU A 286 7.76 3.99 3.45
CA LEU A 286 6.89 4.01 2.26
C LEU A 286 7.65 3.68 0.98
N ALA A 287 8.93 4.07 0.88
CA ALA A 287 9.76 3.80 -0.28
C ALA A 287 10.19 2.32 -0.39
N TYR A 288 10.40 1.64 0.73
CA TYR A 288 11.05 0.31 0.76
C TYR A 288 10.21 -0.81 1.38
N TYR A 289 9.09 -0.52 2.04
CA TYR A 289 8.24 -1.51 2.70
C TYR A 289 6.78 -1.41 2.26
N ASP A 290 6.08 -2.54 2.27
CA ASP A 290 4.64 -2.63 2.04
C ASP A 290 3.88 -2.10 3.26
N SER A 291 2.94 -1.18 3.01
CA SER A 291 2.19 -0.50 4.08
C SER A 291 1.25 -1.42 4.85
N LEU A 292 0.79 -2.53 4.24
CA LEU A 292 -0.17 -3.44 4.85
C LEU A 292 0.52 -4.53 5.69
N THR A 293 1.50 -5.23 5.13
CA THR A 293 2.17 -6.35 5.80
C THR A 293 3.44 -5.95 6.54
N GLY A 294 4.01 -4.77 6.25
CA GLY A 294 5.30 -4.34 6.79
C GLY A 294 6.51 -5.08 6.20
N LEU A 295 6.31 -5.97 5.23
CA LEU A 295 7.37 -6.67 4.51
C LEU A 295 8.10 -5.72 3.55
N PRO A 296 9.35 -6.01 3.16
CA PRO A 296 10.00 -5.38 2.02
C PRO A 296 9.08 -5.34 0.78
N ASN A 297 9.06 -4.20 0.10
CA ASN A 297 8.34 -4.04 -1.15
C ASN A 297 9.20 -4.45 -2.35
N ARG A 298 8.65 -4.30 -3.56
CA ARG A 298 9.35 -4.60 -4.83
C ARG A 298 10.71 -3.92 -4.96
N VAL A 299 10.85 -2.67 -4.53
CA VAL A 299 12.09 -1.89 -4.67
C VAL A 299 13.18 -2.47 -3.78
N LEU A 300 12.87 -2.68 -2.50
CA LEU A 300 13.83 -3.26 -1.56
C LEU A 300 14.19 -4.70 -1.95
N PHE A 301 13.21 -5.51 -2.37
CA PHE A 301 13.47 -6.87 -2.80
C PHE A 301 14.44 -6.93 -3.98
N LYS A 302 14.24 -6.12 -5.03
CA LYS A 302 15.14 -6.09 -6.20
C LYS A 302 16.56 -5.68 -5.82
N ASP A 303 16.72 -4.70 -4.93
CA ASP A 303 18.03 -4.29 -4.42
C ASP A 303 18.72 -5.46 -3.69
N ARG A 304 18.00 -6.17 -2.82
CA ARG A 304 18.53 -7.35 -2.10
C ARG A 304 18.90 -8.50 -3.02
N VAL A 305 18.08 -8.83 -4.02
CA VAL A 305 18.45 -9.85 -5.02
C VAL A 305 19.68 -9.41 -5.81
N THR A 306 19.80 -8.13 -6.16
CA THR A 306 20.99 -7.59 -6.85
C THR A 306 22.27 -7.79 -6.01
N GLN A 307 22.21 -7.47 -4.72
CA GLN A 307 23.31 -7.67 -3.77
C GLN A 307 23.66 -9.16 -3.64
N ALA A 308 22.64 -10.03 -3.48
CA ALA A 308 22.82 -11.47 -3.38
C ALA A 308 23.42 -12.08 -4.66
N LEU A 309 23.02 -11.61 -5.84
CA LEU A 309 23.59 -12.02 -7.12
C LEU A 309 25.07 -11.64 -7.25
N ALA A 310 25.42 -10.41 -6.84
CA ALA A 310 26.82 -9.96 -6.85
C ALA A 310 27.69 -10.84 -5.94
N HIS A 311 27.18 -11.20 -4.75
CA HIS A 311 27.83 -12.13 -3.83
C HIS A 311 27.94 -13.54 -4.43
N ALA A 312 26.84 -14.08 -4.95
CA ALA A 312 26.78 -15.42 -5.55
C ALA A 312 27.74 -15.59 -6.73
N ARG A 313 27.84 -14.58 -7.60
CA ARG A 313 28.83 -14.55 -8.70
C ARG A 313 30.27 -14.60 -8.20
N ARG A 314 30.57 -13.87 -7.13
CA ARG A 314 31.93 -13.80 -6.56
C ARG A 314 32.37 -15.11 -5.90
N TYR A 315 31.44 -15.79 -5.22
CA TYR A 315 31.73 -17.01 -4.45
C TYR A 315 31.25 -18.30 -5.13
N GLN A 316 30.77 -18.20 -6.37
CA GLN A 316 30.17 -19.32 -7.12
C GLN A 316 29.10 -20.06 -6.32
N SER A 317 28.29 -19.34 -5.53
CA SER A 317 27.19 -19.92 -4.76
C SER A 317 25.89 -19.89 -5.55
N THR A 318 24.98 -20.79 -5.19
CA THR A 318 23.65 -20.90 -5.79
C THR A 318 22.64 -20.15 -4.91
N LEU A 319 21.66 -19.50 -5.54
CA LEU A 319 20.52 -18.90 -4.84
C LEU A 319 19.22 -19.27 -5.56
N ALA A 320 18.10 -19.18 -4.83
CA ALA A 320 16.77 -19.40 -5.39
C ALA A 320 15.87 -18.19 -5.12
N VAL A 321 15.05 -17.85 -6.11
CA VAL A 321 13.95 -16.90 -5.99
C VAL A 321 12.65 -17.69 -6.12
N LEU A 322 11.80 -17.59 -5.11
CA LEU A 322 10.48 -18.20 -5.09
C LEU A 322 9.44 -17.10 -5.26
N PHE A 323 8.51 -17.30 -6.18
CA PHE A 323 7.35 -16.44 -6.42
C PHE A 323 6.09 -17.18 -5.97
N LEU A 324 5.26 -16.52 -5.17
CA LEU A 324 4.10 -17.10 -4.53
C LEU A 324 2.89 -16.25 -4.82
N ASP A 325 1.77 -16.90 -5.11
CA ASP A 325 0.48 -16.26 -5.31
C ASP A 325 -0.60 -17.04 -4.56
N LEU A 326 -1.51 -16.32 -3.90
CA LEU A 326 -2.59 -16.94 -3.15
C LEU A 326 -3.74 -17.34 -4.07
N ASP A 327 -4.02 -18.64 -4.12
CA ASP A 327 -5.03 -19.18 -5.01
C ASP A 327 -6.43 -18.65 -4.65
N ARG A 328 -7.12 -18.13 -5.66
CA ARG A 328 -8.51 -17.65 -5.55
C ARG A 328 -8.70 -16.52 -4.51
N PHE A 329 -7.65 -15.77 -4.17
CA PHE A 329 -7.75 -14.64 -3.23
C PHE A 329 -8.83 -13.61 -3.64
N LYS A 330 -8.98 -13.36 -4.94
CA LYS A 330 -10.05 -12.50 -5.45
C LYS A 330 -11.46 -12.96 -5.02
N VAL A 331 -11.73 -14.27 -5.05
CA VAL A 331 -13.02 -14.83 -4.62
C VAL A 331 -13.25 -14.56 -3.13
N ILE A 332 -12.20 -14.62 -2.32
CA ILE A 332 -12.27 -14.30 -0.89
C ILE A 332 -12.63 -12.83 -0.70
N ASN A 333 -11.98 -11.91 -1.42
CA ASN A 333 -12.34 -10.48 -1.37
C ASN A 333 -13.78 -10.20 -1.83
N ASP A 334 -14.20 -10.85 -2.92
CA ASP A 334 -15.54 -10.65 -3.48
C ASP A 334 -16.64 -11.22 -2.55
N THR A 335 -16.32 -12.23 -1.74
CA THR A 335 -17.28 -12.92 -0.84
C THR A 335 -17.29 -12.36 0.58
N LEU A 336 -16.12 -12.07 1.15
CA LEU A 336 -15.94 -11.69 2.56
C LEU A 336 -15.52 -10.22 2.75
N GLY A 337 -15.25 -9.52 1.65
CA GLY A 337 -14.86 -8.10 1.65
C GLY A 337 -13.35 -7.89 1.83
N HIS A 338 -12.90 -6.72 1.40
CA HIS A 338 -11.47 -6.36 1.38
C HIS A 338 -10.82 -6.31 2.77
N ASN A 339 -11.55 -5.97 3.83
CA ASN A 339 -10.99 -5.95 5.19
C ASN A 339 -10.52 -7.34 5.65
N ILE A 340 -11.30 -8.39 5.36
CA ILE A 340 -10.93 -9.77 5.69
C ILE A 340 -9.76 -10.22 4.81
N GLY A 341 -9.74 -9.84 3.53
CA GLY A 341 -8.60 -10.06 2.65
C GLY A 341 -7.31 -9.42 3.16
N ASP A 342 -7.38 -8.19 3.66
CA ASP A 342 -6.24 -7.47 4.23
C ASP A 342 -5.71 -8.14 5.51
N LEU A 343 -6.60 -8.63 6.37
CA LEU A 343 -6.22 -9.41 7.55
C LEU A 343 -5.61 -10.76 7.16
N LEU A 344 -6.14 -11.40 6.12
CA LEU A 344 -5.58 -12.65 5.58
C LEU A 344 -4.16 -12.43 5.08
N LEU A 345 -3.91 -11.37 4.32
CA LEU A 345 -2.57 -11.05 3.82
C LEU A 345 -1.55 -10.80 4.94
N LYS A 346 -1.98 -10.17 6.05
CA LYS A 346 -1.13 -10.02 7.25
C LYS A 346 -0.80 -11.37 7.89
N GLN A 347 -1.81 -12.22 8.12
CA GLN A 347 -1.56 -13.55 8.70
C GLN A 347 -0.74 -14.46 7.78
N VAL A 348 -0.91 -14.35 6.46
CA VAL A 348 -0.08 -15.04 5.46
C VAL A 348 1.37 -14.59 5.57
N ALA A 349 1.62 -13.27 5.66
CA ALA A 349 2.96 -12.73 5.84
C ALA A 349 3.64 -13.28 7.10
N ASP A 350 2.93 -13.30 8.23
CA ASP A 350 3.45 -13.85 9.50
C ASP A 350 3.77 -15.35 9.37
N ARG A 351 2.86 -16.12 8.80
CA ARG A 351 3.01 -17.58 8.62
C ARG A 351 4.14 -17.94 7.65
N LEU A 352 4.33 -17.14 6.59
CA LEU A 352 5.47 -17.27 5.68
C LEU A 352 6.79 -16.99 6.41
N ALA A 353 6.85 -15.92 7.20
CA ALA A 353 8.05 -15.57 7.96
C ALA A 353 8.46 -16.68 8.95
N GLU A 354 7.51 -17.32 9.61
CA GLU A 354 7.76 -18.48 10.47
C GLU A 354 8.28 -19.69 9.70
N SER A 355 7.66 -19.97 8.54
CA SER A 355 8.02 -21.12 7.69
C SER A 355 9.45 -21.01 7.14
N ILE A 356 9.92 -19.78 6.88
CA ILE A 356 11.27 -19.51 6.38
C ILE A 356 12.31 -19.61 7.51
N ARG A 357 12.05 -19.02 8.69
CA ARG A 357 12.97 -19.03 9.85
C ARG A 357 13.34 -20.44 10.33
N HIS A 358 12.45 -21.42 10.20
CA HIS A 358 12.75 -22.82 10.52
C HIS A 358 13.79 -23.47 9.59
N SER A 359 14.07 -22.87 8.43
CA SER A 359 15.07 -23.33 7.45
C SER A 359 16.48 -22.89 7.80
N ASP A 360 16.63 -21.69 8.38
CA ASP A 360 17.92 -21.11 8.78
C ASP A 360 18.62 -21.92 9.87
N SER A 361 17.86 -22.63 10.72
CA SER A 361 18.41 -23.54 11.73
C SER A 361 19.19 -24.72 11.14
N VAL A 362 19.11 -24.98 9.83
CA VAL A 362 19.89 -26.01 9.13
C VAL A 362 21.14 -25.43 8.43
N SER A 363 21.23 -24.10 8.24
CA SER A 363 22.30 -23.49 7.43
C SER A 363 23.21 -22.46 8.13
N ARG A 364 22.84 -21.83 9.25
CA ARG A 364 23.74 -21.19 10.26
C ARG A 364 22.92 -20.32 11.23
N PRO A 365 23.43 -20.02 12.43
CA PRO A 365 22.85 -18.98 13.27
C PRO A 365 23.16 -17.61 12.64
N VAL A 366 22.17 -17.00 12.00
CA VAL A 366 22.23 -15.57 11.64
C VAL A 366 21.93 -14.78 12.91
N GLU A 367 22.75 -13.76 13.18
CA GLU A 367 22.55 -12.84 14.29
C GLU A 367 21.13 -12.25 14.23
N LYS A 368 20.46 -12.24 15.38
CA LYS A 368 19.12 -11.66 15.56
C LYS A 368 19.14 -10.20 15.10
N GLY A 369 18.61 -9.91 13.91
CA GLY A 369 18.46 -8.53 13.45
C GLY A 369 17.83 -8.33 12.07
N GLU A 370 18.04 -9.25 11.12
CA GLU A 370 17.74 -8.96 9.71
C GLU A 370 16.95 -10.10 9.03
N GLY A 371 15.66 -10.23 9.37
CA GLY A 371 14.73 -11.12 8.65
C GLY A 371 14.35 -10.53 7.29
N HIS A 372 15.16 -10.76 6.26
CA HIS A 372 15.08 -10.05 4.97
C HIS A 372 14.87 -10.94 3.73
N GLU A 373 14.48 -12.19 3.93
CA GLU A 373 14.30 -13.15 2.84
C GLU A 373 12.90 -13.12 2.21
N LEU A 374 11.91 -12.49 2.85
CA LEU A 374 10.51 -12.44 2.42
C LEU A 374 10.11 -11.02 2.01
N ALA A 375 9.38 -10.87 0.92
CA ALA A 375 8.85 -9.61 0.41
C ALA A 375 7.42 -9.76 -0.13
N ARG A 376 6.70 -8.64 -0.25
CA ARG A 376 5.40 -8.57 -0.93
C ARG A 376 5.51 -7.61 -2.12
N LEU A 377 5.21 -8.10 -3.31
CA LEU A 377 5.35 -7.32 -4.54
C LEU A 377 4.11 -6.48 -4.85
N GLY A 378 2.95 -6.91 -4.38
CA GLY A 378 1.66 -6.25 -4.55
C GLY A 378 0.53 -7.28 -4.57
N GLY A 379 -0.71 -6.85 -4.32
CA GLY A 379 -1.88 -7.76 -4.34
C GLY A 379 -1.69 -8.97 -3.42
N ASP A 380 -1.87 -10.16 -3.97
CA ASP A 380 -1.70 -11.48 -3.35
C ASP A 380 -0.33 -12.13 -3.62
N GLU A 381 0.63 -11.37 -4.14
CA GLU A 381 1.94 -11.87 -4.56
C GLU A 381 3.03 -11.65 -3.50
N PHE A 382 3.71 -12.74 -3.13
CA PHE A 382 4.85 -12.74 -2.22
C PHE A 382 6.08 -13.33 -2.91
N THR A 383 7.27 -12.88 -2.51
CA THR A 383 8.53 -13.49 -2.96
C THR A 383 9.44 -13.85 -1.82
N VAL A 384 10.16 -14.95 -2.00
CA VAL A 384 11.19 -15.41 -1.06
C VAL A 384 12.53 -15.51 -1.79
N LEU A 385 13.57 -14.97 -1.18
CA LEU A 385 14.97 -15.08 -1.62
C LEU A 385 15.70 -16.04 -0.67
N LEU A 386 16.15 -17.17 -1.21
CA LEU A 386 17.00 -18.12 -0.48
C LEU A 386 18.44 -17.97 -0.94
N THR A 387 19.32 -17.58 -0.02
CA THR A 387 20.75 -17.41 -0.32
C THR A 387 21.56 -18.63 0.12
N ASN A 388 22.67 -18.90 -0.57
CA ASN A 388 23.63 -19.96 -0.24
C ASN A 388 23.01 -21.37 -0.10
N ILE A 389 22.08 -21.72 -1.00
CA ILE A 389 21.55 -23.09 -1.08
C ILE A 389 22.65 -24.04 -1.54
N ARG A 390 22.73 -25.24 -0.94
CA ARG A 390 23.76 -26.23 -1.27
C ARG A 390 23.39 -27.01 -2.52
N GLN A 391 22.09 -27.25 -2.69
CA GLN A 391 21.52 -28.03 -3.76
C GLN A 391 20.12 -27.50 -4.12
N VAL A 392 19.71 -27.67 -5.37
CA VAL A 392 18.43 -27.14 -5.89
C VAL A 392 17.23 -27.68 -5.12
N GLN A 393 17.33 -28.90 -4.60
CA GLN A 393 16.29 -29.56 -3.80
C GLN A 393 15.99 -28.82 -2.49
N ASP A 394 16.95 -28.05 -1.95
CA ASP A 394 16.75 -27.27 -0.72
C ASP A 394 15.63 -26.23 -0.93
N ALA A 395 15.56 -25.60 -2.10
CA ALA A 395 14.51 -24.65 -2.46
C ALA A 395 13.13 -25.34 -2.57
N GLY A 396 13.10 -26.56 -3.12
CA GLY A 396 11.87 -27.36 -3.19
C GLY A 396 11.34 -27.77 -1.80
N LEU A 397 12.24 -28.05 -0.86
CA LEU A 397 11.86 -28.37 0.52
C LEU A 397 11.23 -27.17 1.23
N VAL A 398 11.77 -25.96 1.03
CA VAL A 398 11.19 -24.72 1.57
C VAL A 398 9.83 -24.46 0.94
N ALA A 399 9.70 -24.58 -0.39
CA ALA A 399 8.43 -24.42 -1.09
C ALA A 399 7.34 -25.39 -0.57
N ARG A 400 7.70 -26.66 -0.33
CA ARG A 400 6.79 -27.65 0.23
C ARG A 400 6.30 -27.28 1.64
N ARG A 401 7.20 -26.82 2.51
CA ARG A 401 6.81 -26.37 3.87
C ARG A 401 5.86 -25.18 3.81
N ILE A 402 6.12 -24.23 2.91
CA ILE A 402 5.25 -23.08 2.68
C ILE A 402 3.85 -23.55 2.27
N LEU A 403 3.75 -24.46 1.30
CA LEU A 403 2.48 -25.04 0.86
C LEU A 403 1.72 -25.71 2.02
N GLU A 404 2.40 -26.58 2.78
CA GLU A 404 1.82 -27.29 3.93
C GLU A 404 1.40 -26.34 5.07
N SER A 405 2.11 -25.22 5.25
CA SER A 405 1.81 -24.21 6.27
C SER A 405 0.62 -23.35 5.89
N LEU A 406 0.55 -22.89 4.63
CA LEU A 406 -0.55 -22.06 4.14
C LEU A 406 -1.84 -22.85 3.94
N ALA A 407 -1.77 -24.15 3.63
CA ALA A 407 -2.95 -25.01 3.50
C ALA A 407 -3.74 -25.18 4.82
N ARG A 408 -3.16 -24.83 5.97
CA ARG A 408 -3.88 -24.84 7.26
C ARG A 408 -4.89 -23.68 7.29
N PRO A 409 -6.12 -23.88 7.78
CA PRO A 409 -7.11 -22.81 7.84
C PRO A 409 -6.63 -21.58 8.64
N PHE A 410 -7.08 -20.40 8.22
CA PHE A 410 -6.88 -19.13 8.91
C PHE A 410 -8.15 -18.78 9.67
N LEU A 411 -8.02 -18.45 10.96
CA LEU A 411 -9.13 -17.95 11.76
C LEU A 411 -9.08 -16.43 11.78
N ILE A 412 -10.03 -15.78 11.09
CA ILE A 412 -10.09 -14.34 10.90
C ILE A 412 -11.50 -13.86 11.21
N ASP A 413 -11.66 -13.02 12.23
CA ASP A 413 -12.96 -12.48 12.68
C ASP A 413 -14.06 -13.56 12.84
N GLY A 414 -13.68 -14.75 13.31
CA GLY A 414 -14.59 -15.88 13.52
C GLY A 414 -14.88 -16.74 12.27
N HIS A 415 -14.31 -16.39 11.12
CA HIS A 415 -14.37 -17.21 9.90
C HIS A 415 -13.14 -18.13 9.79
N GLU A 416 -13.39 -19.39 9.44
CA GLU A 416 -12.35 -20.34 9.09
C GLU A 416 -12.15 -20.33 7.56
N ILE A 417 -11.02 -19.78 7.11
CA ILE A 417 -10.71 -19.54 5.70
C ILE A 417 -9.59 -20.48 5.28
N ALA A 418 -9.88 -21.38 4.35
CA ALA A 418 -8.88 -22.22 3.70
C ALA A 418 -8.39 -21.54 2.42
N VAL A 419 -7.10 -21.24 2.36
CA VAL A 419 -6.44 -20.70 1.16
C VAL A 419 -5.24 -21.59 0.82
N THR A 420 -4.96 -21.74 -0.47
CA THR A 420 -3.76 -22.44 -0.96
C THR A 420 -2.87 -21.45 -1.69
N THR A 421 -1.63 -21.84 -2.00
CA THR A 421 -0.73 -20.99 -2.80
C THR A 421 -0.14 -21.79 -3.96
N SER A 422 0.11 -21.11 -5.06
CA SER A 422 0.89 -21.63 -6.17
C SER A 422 2.29 -21.03 -6.12
N VAL A 423 3.33 -21.86 -6.20
CA VAL A 423 4.73 -21.44 -6.02
C VAL A 423 5.56 -21.72 -7.27
N GLY A 424 6.31 -20.73 -7.73
CA GLY A 424 7.30 -20.87 -8.81
C GLY A 424 8.71 -20.64 -8.30
N ILE A 425 9.65 -21.47 -8.74
CA ILE A 425 11.03 -21.46 -8.23
C ILE A 425 11.98 -21.22 -9.40
N ALA A 426 12.82 -20.19 -9.31
CA ALA A 426 13.92 -19.95 -10.25
C ALA A 426 15.27 -19.99 -9.53
N ILE A 427 16.26 -20.64 -10.15
CA ILE A 427 17.58 -20.89 -9.60
C ILE A 427 18.63 -20.10 -10.35
N PHE A 428 19.48 -19.37 -9.63
CA PHE A 428 20.70 -18.78 -10.19
C PHE A 428 21.87 -19.76 -10.04
N PRO A 429 22.72 -19.94 -11.08
CA PRO A 429 22.74 -19.20 -12.36
C PRO A 429 21.93 -19.84 -13.50
N THR A 430 21.26 -20.97 -13.28
CA THR A 430 20.64 -21.79 -14.33
C THR A 430 19.47 -21.11 -15.06
N ASP A 431 18.60 -20.43 -14.31
CA ASP A 431 17.31 -19.94 -14.78
C ASP A 431 17.30 -18.43 -15.07
N GLY A 432 18.45 -17.77 -14.85
CA GLY A 432 18.67 -16.37 -15.17
C GLY A 432 19.91 -15.79 -14.52
N ASP A 433 20.47 -14.75 -15.13
CA ASP A 433 21.68 -14.08 -14.65
C ASP A 433 21.39 -12.72 -13.98
N SER A 434 20.18 -12.19 -14.11
CA SER A 434 19.75 -10.88 -13.62
C SER A 434 18.50 -10.98 -12.77
N VAL A 435 18.26 -9.96 -11.93
CA VAL A 435 17.08 -9.90 -11.06
C VAL A 435 15.78 -9.99 -11.85
N ASP A 436 15.66 -9.23 -12.93
CA ASP A 436 14.45 -9.22 -13.75
C ASP A 436 14.22 -10.56 -14.44
N GLN A 437 15.29 -11.25 -14.86
CA GLN A 437 15.17 -12.57 -15.46
C GLN A 437 14.75 -13.63 -14.43
N LEU A 438 15.34 -13.64 -13.24
CA LEU A 438 14.96 -14.58 -12.18
C LEU A 438 13.53 -14.38 -11.71
N LEU A 439 13.10 -13.12 -11.51
CA LEU A 439 11.72 -12.80 -11.19
C LEU A 439 10.76 -13.29 -12.28
N LYS A 440 11.07 -13.02 -13.56
CA LYS A 440 10.27 -13.49 -14.69
C LYS A 440 10.22 -15.02 -14.76
N SER A 441 11.34 -15.70 -14.60
CA SER A 441 11.41 -17.16 -14.60
C SER A 441 10.60 -17.76 -13.45
N SER A 442 10.67 -17.17 -12.25
CA SER A 442 9.89 -17.63 -11.09
C SER A 442 8.39 -17.39 -11.26
N ASP A 443 8.00 -16.28 -11.87
CA ASP A 443 6.59 -15.96 -12.17
C ASP A 443 6.00 -16.95 -13.20
N VAL A 444 6.74 -17.25 -14.28
CA VAL A 444 6.35 -18.26 -15.27
C VAL A 444 6.16 -19.64 -14.63
N ALA A 445 7.08 -20.05 -13.75
CA ALA A 445 6.96 -21.32 -13.04
C ALA A 445 5.75 -21.35 -12.09
N MET A 446 5.47 -20.24 -11.40
CA MET A 446 4.32 -20.11 -10.51
C MET A 446 3.01 -20.22 -11.28
N TYR A 447 2.96 -19.65 -12.48
CA TYR A 447 1.80 -19.75 -13.34
C TYR A 447 1.54 -21.21 -13.76
N GLN A 448 2.59 -21.95 -14.10
CA GLN A 448 2.45 -23.37 -14.41
C GLN A 448 1.98 -24.18 -13.20
N ALA A 449 2.37 -23.79 -11.98
CA ALA A 449 1.81 -24.39 -10.77
C ALA A 449 0.29 -24.19 -10.69
N LYS A 450 -0.24 -23.03 -11.11
CA LYS A 450 -1.68 -22.76 -11.19
C LYS A 450 -2.38 -23.66 -12.22
N GLU A 451 -1.77 -23.87 -13.38
CA GLU A 451 -2.33 -24.73 -14.44
C GLU A 451 -2.38 -26.21 -14.04
N ARG A 452 -1.36 -26.69 -13.31
CA ARG A 452 -1.25 -28.09 -12.85
C ARG A 452 -2.14 -28.42 -11.64
N GLY A 453 -3.19 -27.63 -11.41
CA GLY A 453 -4.18 -27.89 -10.36
C GLY A 453 -4.02 -27.02 -9.11
N ARG A 454 -3.16 -26.00 -9.12
CA ARG A 454 -2.88 -25.09 -7.97
C ARG A 454 -2.32 -25.85 -6.76
N ASN A 455 -2.08 -25.16 -5.64
CA ASN A 455 -1.55 -25.75 -4.40
C ASN A 455 -0.29 -26.63 -4.60
N ASN A 456 0.63 -26.19 -5.46
CA ASN A 456 1.86 -26.93 -5.75
C ASN A 456 3.02 -25.97 -6.06
N ALA A 457 4.22 -26.53 -6.14
CA ALA A 457 5.43 -25.79 -6.49
C ALA A 457 6.02 -26.33 -7.79
N GLN A 458 6.47 -25.44 -8.67
CA GLN A 458 7.15 -25.80 -9.91
C GLN A 458 8.51 -25.09 -10.00
N PHE A 459 9.52 -25.83 -10.44
CA PHE A 459 10.79 -25.24 -10.85
C PHE A 459 10.66 -24.71 -12.26
N TYR A 460 11.28 -23.57 -12.54
CA TYR A 460 11.37 -23.06 -13.90
C TYR A 460 12.13 -24.05 -14.80
N SER A 461 11.66 -24.18 -16.04
CA SER A 461 12.35 -24.89 -17.10
C SER A 461 12.27 -24.05 -18.36
N ALA A 462 13.31 -24.06 -19.18
CA ALA A 462 13.36 -23.28 -20.44
C ALA A 462 12.21 -23.63 -21.41
N THR A 463 11.60 -24.81 -21.29
CA THR A 463 10.39 -25.21 -22.05
C THR A 463 9.11 -24.47 -21.62
N MET A 464 9.11 -23.76 -20.50
CA MET A 464 7.92 -23.04 -19.99
C MET A 464 7.72 -21.69 -20.65
N ASN A 465 8.80 -21.00 -21.05
CA ASN A 465 8.70 -19.72 -21.76
C ASN A 465 8.05 -19.87 -23.15
N SER A 466 8.29 -20.98 -23.84
CA SER A 466 7.60 -21.29 -25.11
C SER A 466 6.11 -21.55 -24.89
N MET A 467 5.74 -22.26 -23.81
CA MET A 467 4.33 -22.54 -23.49
C MET A 467 3.51 -21.29 -23.18
N ALA A 468 4.07 -20.30 -22.47
CA ALA A 468 3.37 -19.04 -22.19
C ALA A 468 3.11 -18.21 -23.45
N ALA A 469 4.08 -18.16 -24.37
CA ALA A 469 3.92 -17.51 -25.67
C ALA A 469 2.94 -18.27 -26.58
N GLU A 470 3.07 -19.60 -26.65
CA GLU A 470 2.14 -20.48 -27.37
C GLU A 470 0.72 -20.36 -26.85
N ARG A 471 0.53 -20.13 -25.55
CA ARG A 471 -0.78 -19.97 -24.95
C ARG A 471 -1.46 -18.66 -25.37
N LEU A 472 -0.71 -17.55 -25.40
CA LEU A 472 -1.24 -16.25 -25.84
C LEU A 472 -1.55 -16.26 -27.34
N GLU A 473 -0.74 -16.99 -28.12
CA GLU A 473 -1.03 -17.31 -29.52
C GLU A 473 -2.31 -18.14 -29.64
N MET A 474 -2.43 -19.22 -28.85
CA MET A 474 -3.59 -20.12 -28.84
C MET A 474 -4.89 -19.42 -28.43
N GLU A 475 -4.85 -18.47 -27.49
CA GLU A 475 -6.00 -17.63 -27.15
C GLU A 475 -6.47 -16.83 -28.37
N ASN A 476 -5.54 -16.16 -29.06
CA ASN A 476 -5.86 -15.35 -30.23
C ASN A 476 -6.35 -16.20 -31.40
N GLU A 477 -5.76 -17.38 -31.60
CA GLU A 477 -6.18 -18.34 -32.62
C GLU A 477 -7.57 -18.92 -32.30
N LEU A 478 -7.86 -19.32 -31.06
CA LEU A 478 -9.15 -19.88 -30.66
C LEU A 478 -10.28 -18.86 -30.84
N ARG A 479 -10.01 -17.58 -30.58
CA ARG A 479 -10.96 -16.50 -30.84
C ARG A 479 -11.32 -16.41 -32.32
N LYS A 480 -10.35 -16.54 -33.22
CA LYS A 480 -10.57 -16.56 -34.68
C LYS A 480 -11.29 -17.83 -35.14
N ALA A 481 -10.95 -18.98 -34.54
CA ALA A 481 -11.54 -20.27 -34.87
C ALA A 481 -13.06 -20.32 -34.67
N LEU A 482 -13.56 -19.66 -33.62
CA LEU A 482 -14.99 -19.50 -33.34
C LEU A 482 -15.71 -18.73 -34.46
N ASP A 483 -15.06 -17.75 -35.08
CA ASP A 483 -15.63 -16.93 -36.16
C ASP A 483 -15.46 -17.59 -37.55
N HIS A 484 -14.42 -18.38 -37.75
CA HIS A 484 -14.03 -18.95 -39.06
C HIS A 484 -14.50 -20.38 -39.32
N ARG A 485 -15.37 -20.96 -38.48
CA ARG A 485 -15.87 -22.36 -38.61
C ARG A 485 -14.75 -23.41 -38.62
N GLU A 486 -13.69 -23.19 -37.84
CA GLU A 486 -12.57 -24.15 -37.70
C GLU A 486 -12.85 -25.24 -36.65
N LEU A 487 -13.92 -25.07 -35.86
CA LEU A 487 -14.38 -26.09 -34.93
C LEU A 487 -15.22 -27.13 -35.67
N VAL A 488 -14.93 -28.39 -35.41
CA VAL A 488 -15.66 -29.56 -35.92
C VAL A 488 -16.09 -30.45 -34.75
N VAL A 489 -17.10 -31.29 -34.97
CA VAL A 489 -17.59 -32.22 -33.95
C VAL A 489 -17.35 -33.64 -34.45
N HIS A 490 -16.67 -34.43 -33.64
CA HIS A 490 -16.55 -35.88 -33.81
C HIS A 490 -17.58 -36.57 -32.92
N TYR A 491 -17.98 -37.78 -33.30
CA TYR A 491 -19.02 -38.55 -32.64
C TYR A 491 -18.43 -39.86 -32.16
N GLN A 492 -18.65 -40.18 -30.88
CA GLN A 492 -18.27 -41.47 -30.31
C GLN A 492 -19.51 -42.32 -30.04
N PRO A 493 -19.55 -43.60 -30.46
CA PRO A 493 -20.74 -44.43 -30.31
C PRO A 493 -20.97 -44.85 -28.85
N GLN A 494 -22.23 -44.76 -28.43
CA GLN A 494 -22.76 -45.33 -27.20
C GLN A 494 -23.57 -46.57 -27.56
N VAL A 495 -23.25 -47.70 -26.94
CA VAL A 495 -23.76 -49.01 -27.31
C VAL A 495 -24.59 -49.59 -26.17
N ASP A 496 -25.74 -50.16 -26.53
CA ASP A 496 -26.56 -50.92 -25.60
C ASP A 496 -25.90 -52.28 -25.28
N MET A 497 -25.69 -52.53 -23.99
CA MET A 497 -24.92 -53.68 -23.51
C MET A 497 -25.57 -55.02 -23.85
N GLN A 498 -26.90 -55.07 -23.98
CA GLN A 498 -27.67 -56.30 -24.21
C GLN A 498 -27.77 -56.63 -25.70
N THR A 499 -28.06 -55.62 -26.52
CA THR A 499 -28.33 -55.78 -27.95
C THR A 499 -27.11 -55.56 -28.82
N GLY A 500 -26.06 -54.90 -28.31
CA GLY A 500 -24.86 -54.53 -29.06
C GLY A 500 -25.11 -53.43 -30.11
N LYS A 501 -26.29 -52.82 -30.11
CA LYS A 501 -26.68 -51.76 -31.06
C LYS A 501 -26.24 -50.40 -30.55
N ILE A 502 -25.90 -49.52 -31.49
CA ILE A 502 -25.64 -48.11 -31.20
C ILE A 502 -26.97 -47.43 -30.85
N VAL A 503 -27.03 -46.82 -29.67
CA VAL A 503 -28.22 -46.14 -29.13
C VAL A 503 -28.01 -44.64 -28.95
N GLY A 504 -26.76 -44.18 -29.00
CA GLY A 504 -26.40 -42.78 -28.87
C GLY A 504 -25.04 -42.47 -29.47
N ALA A 505 -24.73 -41.17 -29.52
CA ALA A 505 -23.48 -40.63 -29.99
C ALA A 505 -23.09 -39.45 -29.09
N GLU A 506 -21.90 -39.49 -28.49
CA GLU A 506 -21.38 -38.33 -27.79
C GLU A 506 -20.69 -37.37 -28.77
N ALA A 507 -21.14 -36.11 -28.77
CA ALA A 507 -20.62 -35.03 -29.59
C ALA A 507 -19.39 -34.41 -28.92
N LEU A 508 -18.21 -34.69 -29.48
CA LEU A 508 -16.92 -34.30 -28.96
C LEU A 508 -16.27 -33.27 -29.88
N VAL A 509 -16.12 -32.04 -29.37
CA VAL A 509 -15.51 -30.94 -30.12
C VAL A 509 -14.06 -31.25 -30.51
N ARG A 510 -13.66 -30.83 -31.70
CA ARG A 510 -12.29 -30.84 -32.20
C ARG A 510 -12.02 -29.52 -32.87
N TRP A 511 -10.77 -29.08 -32.88
CA TRP A 511 -10.39 -27.87 -33.58
C TRP A 511 -9.48 -28.22 -34.75
N GLN A 512 -9.96 -27.98 -35.97
CA GLN A 512 -9.22 -28.19 -37.19
C GLN A 512 -8.33 -26.96 -37.47
N HIS A 513 -7.19 -26.90 -36.79
CA HIS A 513 -6.27 -25.78 -36.88
C HIS A 513 -5.56 -25.75 -38.24
N PRO A 514 -5.50 -24.60 -38.96
CA PRO A 514 -4.89 -24.51 -40.29
C PRO A 514 -3.41 -24.95 -40.34
N LEU A 515 -2.65 -24.69 -39.28
CA LEU A 515 -1.22 -24.99 -39.21
C LEU A 515 -0.89 -26.24 -38.38
N ARG A 516 -1.71 -26.54 -37.35
CA ARG A 516 -1.41 -27.56 -36.34
C ARG A 516 -2.23 -28.84 -36.54
N GLY A 517 -3.11 -28.88 -37.54
CA GLY A 517 -4.00 -30.00 -37.81
C GLY A 517 -5.11 -30.13 -36.77
N LEU A 518 -5.58 -31.35 -36.54
CA LEU A 518 -6.69 -31.61 -35.63
C LEU A 518 -6.22 -31.59 -34.16
N LEU A 519 -6.65 -30.57 -33.42
CA LEU A 519 -6.37 -30.42 -32.00
C LEU A 519 -7.47 -31.04 -31.14
N MET A 520 -7.04 -31.72 -30.07
CA MET A 520 -7.92 -32.37 -29.09
C MET A 520 -8.38 -31.37 -28.00
N PRO A 521 -9.55 -31.57 -27.38
CA PRO A 521 -10.12 -30.66 -26.39
C PRO A 521 -9.17 -30.28 -25.25
N ALA A 522 -8.39 -31.24 -24.74
CA ALA A 522 -7.46 -31.02 -23.64
C ALA A 522 -6.44 -29.88 -23.91
N VAL A 523 -6.14 -29.59 -25.18
CA VAL A 523 -5.17 -28.56 -25.57
C VAL A 523 -5.77 -27.15 -25.47
N PHE A 524 -7.05 -26.96 -25.81
CA PHE A 524 -7.66 -25.62 -25.95
C PHE A 524 -8.80 -25.33 -24.97
N LEU A 525 -9.44 -26.34 -24.36
CA LEU A 525 -10.54 -26.13 -23.41
C LEU A 525 -10.10 -25.41 -22.13
N SER A 526 -8.85 -25.60 -21.69
CA SER A 526 -8.26 -24.85 -20.57
C SER A 526 -8.22 -23.35 -20.88
N VAL A 527 -7.71 -22.99 -22.05
CA VAL A 527 -7.64 -21.61 -22.55
C VAL A 527 -9.05 -21.02 -22.70
N ALA A 528 -10.00 -21.77 -23.26
CA ALA A 528 -11.39 -21.33 -23.40
C ALA A 528 -12.07 -21.04 -22.04
N ASN A 529 -11.81 -21.86 -21.02
CA ASN A 529 -12.39 -21.67 -19.69
C ASN A 529 -11.86 -20.41 -19.01
N GLU A 530 -10.56 -20.19 -19.01
CA GLU A 530 -9.93 -19.05 -18.31
C GLU A 530 -10.24 -17.70 -18.97
N THR A 531 -10.41 -17.69 -20.29
CA THR A 531 -10.72 -16.48 -21.07
C THR A 531 -12.22 -16.20 -21.18
N GLY A 532 -13.07 -17.09 -20.63
CA GLY A 532 -14.53 -17.01 -20.73
C GLY A 532 -15.10 -17.34 -22.12
N MET A 533 -14.28 -17.80 -23.06
CA MET A 533 -14.71 -18.21 -24.41
C MET A 533 -15.47 -19.55 -24.43
N ILE A 534 -15.37 -20.34 -23.35
CA ILE A 534 -16.04 -21.64 -23.23
C ILE A 534 -17.55 -21.57 -23.52
N ARG A 535 -18.23 -20.50 -23.11
CA ARG A 535 -19.67 -20.33 -23.37
C ARG A 535 -19.99 -20.29 -24.86
N LYS A 536 -19.23 -19.51 -25.63
CA LYS A 536 -19.41 -19.42 -27.09
C LYS A 536 -19.12 -20.75 -27.77
N LEU A 537 -18.16 -21.49 -27.22
CA LEU A 537 -17.79 -22.81 -27.71
C LEU A 537 -18.93 -23.81 -27.47
N ASP A 538 -19.47 -23.88 -26.26
CA ASP A 538 -20.58 -24.77 -25.92
C ASP A 538 -21.82 -24.45 -26.77
N GLU A 539 -22.17 -23.16 -26.94
CA GLU A 539 -23.28 -22.74 -27.82
C GLU A 539 -23.07 -23.20 -29.27
N ALA A 540 -21.84 -23.07 -29.79
CA ALA A 540 -21.52 -23.51 -31.14
C ALA A 540 -21.61 -25.03 -31.28
N VAL A 541 -21.05 -25.80 -30.33
CA VAL A 541 -21.08 -27.27 -30.31
C VAL A 541 -22.50 -27.78 -30.20
N LEU A 542 -23.33 -27.21 -29.32
CA LEU A 542 -24.74 -27.53 -29.17
C LEU A 542 -25.49 -27.36 -30.50
N GLY A 543 -25.30 -26.22 -31.18
CA GLY A 543 -25.91 -25.97 -32.48
C GLY A 543 -25.42 -26.93 -33.57
N MET A 544 -24.14 -27.31 -33.56
CA MET A 544 -23.58 -28.28 -34.50
C MET A 544 -24.13 -29.69 -34.28
N ALA A 545 -24.22 -30.12 -33.02
CA ALA A 545 -24.76 -31.41 -32.63
C ALA A 545 -26.25 -31.53 -33.02
N CYS A 546 -27.07 -30.51 -32.74
CA CYS A 546 -28.48 -30.49 -33.12
C CYS A 546 -28.68 -30.53 -34.65
N ARG A 547 -27.88 -29.74 -35.41
CA ARG A 547 -27.92 -29.78 -36.88
C ARG A 547 -27.57 -31.16 -37.43
N GLN A 548 -26.54 -31.80 -36.86
CA GLN A 548 -26.13 -33.12 -37.32
C GLN A 548 -27.16 -34.20 -36.95
N GLY A 549 -27.72 -34.13 -35.74
CA GLY A 549 -28.79 -35.02 -35.29
C GLY A 549 -30.01 -34.93 -36.21
N LYS A 550 -30.44 -33.70 -36.56
CA LYS A 550 -31.50 -33.49 -37.54
C LYS A 550 -31.15 -34.06 -38.92
N ALA A 551 -29.94 -33.82 -39.41
CA ALA A 551 -29.51 -34.37 -40.68
C ALA A 551 -29.56 -35.90 -40.71
N TRP A 552 -29.27 -36.58 -39.59
CA TRP A 552 -29.41 -38.03 -39.49
C TRP A 552 -30.88 -38.49 -39.49
N GLN A 553 -31.77 -37.75 -38.83
CA GLN A 553 -33.22 -38.03 -38.87
C GLN A 553 -33.80 -37.86 -40.28
N ASP A 554 -33.46 -36.76 -40.95
CA ASP A 554 -33.97 -36.44 -42.29
C ASP A 554 -33.43 -37.41 -43.36
N ALA A 555 -32.23 -37.97 -43.15
CA ALA A 555 -31.67 -39.03 -43.97
C ALA A 555 -32.32 -40.42 -43.74
N GLY A 556 -33.22 -40.55 -42.77
CA GLY A 556 -33.96 -41.78 -42.49
C GLY A 556 -33.17 -42.83 -41.71
N TYR A 557 -32.08 -42.44 -41.03
CA TYR A 557 -31.36 -43.36 -40.14
C TYR A 557 -32.17 -43.66 -38.88
N ALA A 558 -31.80 -44.74 -38.18
CA ALA A 558 -32.41 -45.06 -36.89
C ALA A 558 -32.19 -43.88 -35.93
N PRO A 559 -33.25 -43.41 -35.22
CA PRO A 559 -33.12 -42.27 -34.35
C PRO A 559 -32.27 -42.64 -33.13
N ILE A 560 -31.14 -41.96 -32.99
CA ILE A 560 -30.17 -42.14 -31.90
C ILE A 560 -30.07 -40.86 -31.08
N ARG A 561 -29.68 -40.99 -29.82
CA ARG A 561 -29.40 -39.82 -28.97
C ARG A 561 -28.11 -39.15 -29.38
N VAL A 562 -28.05 -37.83 -29.26
CA VAL A 562 -26.82 -37.05 -29.41
C VAL A 562 -26.55 -36.34 -28.09
N SER A 563 -25.48 -36.75 -27.42
CA SER A 563 -25.09 -36.23 -26.11
C SER A 563 -24.09 -35.09 -26.27
N VAL A 564 -24.30 -33.99 -25.54
CA VAL A 564 -23.46 -32.79 -25.59
C VAL A 564 -23.03 -32.38 -24.19
N ASN A 565 -21.72 -32.27 -23.99
CA ASN A 565 -21.15 -31.78 -22.74
C ASN A 565 -21.42 -30.29 -22.52
N ILE A 566 -21.81 -29.92 -21.29
CA ILE A 566 -22.10 -28.54 -20.90
C ILE A 566 -21.13 -28.08 -19.82
N SER A 567 -20.42 -26.96 -20.08
CA SER A 567 -19.50 -26.38 -19.11
C SER A 567 -20.22 -25.65 -17.96
N ASN A 568 -19.51 -25.51 -16.84
CA ASN A 568 -20.01 -24.81 -15.66
C ASN A 568 -20.46 -23.36 -15.95
N SER A 569 -19.70 -22.67 -16.80
CA SER A 569 -19.92 -21.26 -17.16
C SER A 569 -21.11 -21.06 -18.08
N PHE A 570 -21.50 -22.10 -18.83
CA PHE A 570 -22.69 -22.11 -19.65
C PHE A 570 -23.92 -22.48 -18.84
N PHE A 571 -23.82 -23.47 -17.94
CA PHE A 571 -24.89 -23.89 -17.04
C PHE A 571 -25.40 -22.76 -16.13
N HIS A 572 -24.51 -22.05 -15.44
CA HIS A 572 -24.89 -20.95 -14.53
C HIS A 572 -25.11 -19.62 -15.24
N GLY A 573 -24.93 -19.57 -16.58
CA GLY A 573 -25.32 -18.41 -17.35
C GLY A 573 -26.84 -18.30 -17.38
N SER A 574 -27.38 -17.09 -17.39
CA SER A 574 -28.82 -16.82 -17.46
C SER A 574 -29.47 -17.19 -18.81
N SER A 575 -28.92 -18.15 -19.56
CA SER A 575 -29.25 -18.40 -20.96
C SER A 575 -29.14 -19.86 -21.44
N LEU A 576 -28.84 -20.86 -20.61
CA LEU A 576 -28.75 -22.26 -21.11
C LEU A 576 -30.09 -22.72 -21.70
N THR A 577 -31.18 -22.56 -20.96
CA THR A 577 -32.53 -22.91 -21.41
C THR A 577 -32.92 -22.18 -22.69
N ALA A 578 -32.61 -20.88 -22.78
CA ALA A 578 -32.84 -20.09 -23.98
C ALA A 578 -31.99 -20.54 -25.18
N ALA A 579 -30.72 -20.90 -24.94
CA ALA A 579 -29.82 -21.37 -25.98
C ALA A 579 -30.23 -22.74 -26.53
N VAL A 580 -30.69 -23.65 -25.66
CA VAL A 580 -31.23 -24.97 -26.03
C VAL A 580 -32.54 -24.81 -26.81
N SER A 581 -33.47 -23.98 -26.33
CA SER A 581 -34.72 -23.68 -27.05
C SER A 581 -34.43 -23.15 -28.46
N ARG A 582 -33.55 -22.15 -28.57
CA ARG A 582 -33.13 -21.57 -29.85
C ARG A 582 -32.50 -22.62 -30.77
N ALA A 583 -31.60 -23.46 -30.26
CA ALA A 583 -30.94 -24.48 -31.07
C ALA A 583 -31.94 -25.52 -31.59
N LEU A 584 -32.89 -25.96 -30.77
CA LEU A 584 -33.95 -26.90 -31.18
C LEU A 584 -34.92 -26.26 -32.18
N GLU A 585 -35.32 -25.00 -31.97
CA GLU A 585 -36.18 -24.25 -32.89
C GLU A 585 -35.51 -23.99 -34.25
N GLU A 586 -34.24 -23.61 -34.28
CA GLU A 586 -33.52 -23.34 -35.52
C GLU A 586 -33.25 -24.61 -36.34
N THR A 587 -33.00 -25.73 -35.65
CA THR A 587 -32.63 -27.00 -36.31
C THR A 587 -33.81 -27.92 -36.54
N GLN A 588 -34.93 -27.73 -35.83
CA GLN A 588 -36.07 -28.65 -35.84
C GLN A 588 -35.66 -30.09 -35.46
N PHE A 589 -34.64 -30.24 -34.62
CA PHE A 589 -34.23 -31.52 -34.05
C PHE A 589 -35.18 -31.92 -32.93
N ASP A 590 -35.61 -33.18 -32.91
CA ASP A 590 -36.53 -33.66 -31.89
C ASP A 590 -35.84 -33.68 -30.51
N ALA A 591 -36.40 -32.93 -29.57
CA ALA A 591 -35.79 -32.70 -28.26
C ALA A 591 -35.49 -33.98 -27.48
N GLU A 592 -36.28 -35.05 -27.68
CA GLU A 592 -36.12 -36.33 -26.97
C GLU A 592 -34.82 -37.07 -27.30
N PHE A 593 -34.17 -36.71 -28.40
CA PHE A 593 -32.89 -37.26 -28.83
C PHE A 593 -31.70 -36.35 -28.51
N LEU A 594 -31.93 -35.15 -27.96
CA LEU A 594 -30.86 -34.33 -27.40
C LEU A 594 -30.63 -34.73 -25.94
N GLU A 595 -29.39 -35.04 -25.59
CA GLU A 595 -28.97 -35.32 -24.22
C GLU A 595 -27.90 -34.30 -23.80
N LEU A 596 -28.09 -33.66 -22.64
CA LEU A 596 -27.12 -32.73 -22.08
C LEU A 596 -26.38 -33.38 -20.92
N GLU A 597 -25.06 -33.41 -21.03
CA GLU A 597 -24.17 -34.03 -20.04
C GLU A 597 -23.61 -32.96 -19.11
N LEU A 598 -23.75 -33.22 -17.81
CA LEU A 598 -23.41 -32.28 -16.74
C LEU A 598 -22.49 -32.95 -15.74
N THR A 599 -21.33 -32.37 -15.46
CA THR A 599 -20.49 -32.93 -14.40
C THR A 599 -21.13 -32.74 -13.02
N GLU A 600 -20.86 -33.69 -12.13
CA GLU A 600 -21.41 -33.68 -10.76
C GLU A 600 -21.19 -32.34 -10.03
N SER A 601 -19.99 -31.77 -10.17
CA SER A 601 -19.59 -30.52 -9.51
C SER A 601 -20.41 -29.31 -9.97
N ILE A 602 -20.90 -29.31 -11.22
CA ILE A 602 -21.69 -28.20 -11.79
C ILE A 602 -23.06 -28.17 -11.14
N ALA A 603 -23.70 -29.34 -10.99
CA ALA A 603 -25.06 -29.41 -10.49
C ALA A 603 -25.19 -29.04 -8.98
N MET A 604 -24.11 -29.18 -8.20
CA MET A 604 -24.12 -29.10 -6.74
C MET A 604 -23.88 -27.70 -6.12
N ARG A 605 -23.48 -26.67 -6.89
CA ARG A 605 -23.17 -25.34 -6.31
C ARG A 605 -24.39 -24.55 -5.83
N HIS A 606 -25.49 -24.59 -6.59
CA HIS A 606 -26.75 -23.90 -6.27
C HIS A 606 -27.95 -24.82 -6.53
N VAL A 607 -28.12 -25.81 -5.65
CA VAL A 607 -29.01 -26.97 -5.84
C VAL A 607 -30.43 -26.58 -6.25
N GLU A 608 -31.09 -25.63 -5.59
CA GLU A 608 -32.48 -25.27 -5.89
C GLU A 608 -32.64 -24.63 -7.27
N THR A 609 -31.79 -23.66 -7.62
CA THR A 609 -31.82 -23.03 -8.94
C THR A 609 -31.43 -24.01 -10.05
N SER A 610 -30.52 -24.95 -9.77
CA SER A 610 -30.18 -26.04 -10.69
C SER A 610 -31.39 -26.94 -10.94
N ILE A 611 -32.12 -27.32 -9.90
CA ILE A 611 -33.33 -28.17 -10.02
C ILE A 611 -34.37 -27.49 -10.91
N GLU A 612 -34.67 -26.21 -10.68
CA GLU A 612 -35.63 -25.45 -11.48
C GLU A 612 -35.23 -25.42 -12.96
N MET A 613 -33.97 -25.14 -13.25
CA MET A 613 -33.48 -25.10 -14.63
C MET A 613 -33.50 -26.47 -15.29
N LEU A 614 -33.08 -27.53 -14.59
CA LEU A 614 -33.12 -28.90 -15.11
C LEU A 614 -34.56 -29.35 -15.38
N GLN A 615 -35.52 -28.97 -14.53
CA GLN A 615 -36.94 -29.23 -14.76
C GLN A 615 -37.45 -28.51 -16.00
N GLN A 616 -37.02 -27.27 -16.26
CA GLN A 616 -37.36 -26.54 -17.48
C GLN A 616 -36.81 -27.25 -18.72
N LEU A 617 -35.56 -27.68 -18.71
CA LEU A 617 -34.96 -28.44 -19.82
C LEU A 617 -35.71 -29.75 -20.07
N ARG A 618 -36.04 -30.49 -19.00
CA ARG A 618 -36.84 -31.71 -19.09
C ARG A 618 -38.23 -31.45 -19.66
N ALA A 619 -38.86 -30.33 -19.31
CA ALA A 619 -40.18 -29.94 -19.82
C ALA A 619 -40.14 -29.62 -21.32
N MET A 620 -38.99 -29.25 -21.88
CA MET A 620 -38.78 -29.12 -23.32
C MET A 620 -38.65 -30.48 -24.03
N GLY A 621 -38.51 -31.57 -23.29
CA GLY A 621 -38.31 -32.93 -23.82
C GLY A 621 -36.86 -33.37 -23.89
N VAL A 622 -35.90 -32.53 -23.49
CA VAL A 622 -34.46 -32.82 -23.51
C VAL A 622 -34.10 -33.81 -22.40
N ARG A 623 -33.17 -34.74 -22.71
CA ARG A 623 -32.63 -35.69 -21.73
C ARG A 623 -31.44 -35.10 -21.00
N LEU A 624 -31.26 -35.54 -19.75
CA LEU A 624 -30.22 -35.04 -18.87
C LEU A 624 -29.42 -36.21 -18.30
N SER A 625 -28.10 -36.13 -18.42
CA SER A 625 -27.18 -37.09 -17.81
C SER A 625 -26.22 -36.39 -16.85
N ILE A 626 -25.77 -37.15 -15.85
CA ILE A 626 -24.69 -36.71 -14.96
C ILE A 626 -23.40 -37.44 -15.34
N ASP A 627 -22.32 -36.68 -15.46
CA ASP A 627 -21.00 -37.13 -15.89
C ASP A 627 -19.96 -37.09 -14.76
N ASP A 628 -18.86 -37.82 -14.95
CA ASP A 628 -17.74 -38.00 -14.00
C ASP A 628 -18.16 -38.52 -12.61
N PHE A 629 -19.25 -39.31 -12.54
CA PHE A 629 -19.86 -39.68 -11.26
C PHE A 629 -18.94 -40.59 -10.42
N GLY A 630 -18.74 -40.22 -9.14
CA GLY A 630 -17.95 -40.98 -8.17
C GLY A 630 -16.56 -40.42 -7.88
N THR A 631 -16.13 -39.38 -8.61
CA THR A 631 -14.83 -38.71 -8.40
C THR A 631 -14.88 -37.62 -7.30
N GLY A 632 -16.08 -37.25 -6.81
CA GLY A 632 -16.31 -36.20 -5.81
C GLY A 632 -17.14 -36.61 -4.59
N TYR A 633 -17.52 -35.62 -3.76
CA TYR A 633 -18.37 -35.83 -2.57
C TYR A 633 -19.86 -35.72 -2.95
N SER A 634 -20.47 -36.84 -3.35
CA SER A 634 -21.89 -36.84 -3.74
C SER A 634 -22.84 -36.72 -2.55
N SER A 635 -23.74 -35.73 -2.61
CA SER A 635 -24.92 -35.69 -1.74
C SER A 635 -26.06 -36.49 -2.39
N LEU A 636 -26.20 -37.76 -2.01
CA LEU A 636 -27.22 -38.67 -2.54
C LEU A 636 -28.65 -38.09 -2.44
N SER A 637 -28.91 -37.29 -1.41
CA SER A 637 -30.20 -36.62 -1.20
C SER A 637 -30.54 -35.60 -2.29
N HIS A 638 -29.53 -34.95 -2.90
CA HIS A 638 -29.73 -33.99 -3.99
C HIS A 638 -29.88 -34.69 -5.33
N LEU A 639 -29.10 -35.76 -5.55
CA LEU A 639 -29.20 -36.55 -6.79
C LEU A 639 -30.61 -37.11 -7.00
N GLN A 640 -31.29 -37.53 -5.93
CA GLN A 640 -32.68 -38.01 -5.98
C GLN A 640 -33.68 -36.95 -6.45
N ARG A 641 -33.37 -35.67 -6.26
CA ARG A 641 -34.24 -34.55 -6.66
C ARG A 641 -34.00 -34.08 -8.09
N PHE A 642 -32.87 -34.45 -8.69
CA PHE A 642 -32.54 -34.03 -10.05
C PHE A 642 -33.34 -34.84 -11.07
N PRO A 643 -33.94 -34.20 -12.09
CA PRO A 643 -34.75 -34.89 -13.10
C PRO A 643 -33.87 -35.57 -14.16
N LEU A 644 -32.90 -36.38 -13.73
CA LEU A 644 -31.94 -37.07 -14.60
C LEU A 644 -32.56 -38.28 -15.29
N ASN A 645 -31.98 -38.64 -16.44
CA ASN A 645 -32.30 -39.84 -17.20
C ASN A 645 -31.18 -40.88 -17.09
N MET A 646 -29.93 -40.42 -17.04
CA MET A 646 -28.75 -41.26 -17.13
C MET A 646 -27.67 -40.84 -16.13
N LEU A 647 -26.89 -41.83 -15.70
CA LEU A 647 -25.67 -41.65 -14.92
C LEU A 647 -24.51 -42.30 -15.67
N LYS A 648 -23.45 -41.52 -15.90
CA LYS A 648 -22.21 -41.97 -16.55
C LYS A 648 -21.16 -42.28 -15.49
N ILE A 649 -20.59 -43.49 -15.54
CA ILE A 649 -19.49 -43.93 -14.69
C ILE A 649 -18.18 -43.50 -15.37
N ASP A 650 -17.40 -42.68 -14.65
CA ASP A 650 -16.12 -42.16 -15.11
C ASP A 650 -15.14 -43.27 -15.52
N GLN A 651 -14.37 -43.02 -16.58
CA GLN A 651 -13.38 -43.96 -17.11
C GLN A 651 -12.36 -44.45 -16.06
N SER A 652 -12.05 -43.67 -15.02
CA SER A 652 -11.12 -44.06 -13.95
C SER A 652 -11.59 -45.28 -13.16
N PHE A 653 -12.90 -45.55 -13.13
CA PHE A 653 -13.49 -46.75 -12.54
C PHE A 653 -13.58 -47.93 -13.52
N ALA A 654 -13.41 -47.68 -14.83
CA ALA A 654 -13.28 -48.72 -15.85
C ALA A 654 -11.81 -49.11 -16.09
N CYS A 655 -10.86 -48.21 -15.83
CA CYS A 655 -9.43 -48.50 -15.89
C CYS A 655 -9.03 -49.61 -14.91
N ASP A 656 -8.13 -50.49 -15.34
CA ASP A 656 -7.55 -51.61 -14.58
C ASP A 656 -8.54 -52.64 -14.02
N VAL A 657 -9.78 -52.62 -14.49
CA VAL A 657 -10.80 -53.65 -14.23
C VAL A 657 -10.64 -54.78 -15.27
N PRO A 658 -10.74 -56.07 -14.88
CA PRO A 658 -11.24 -56.61 -13.60
C PRO A 658 -10.19 -56.81 -12.50
N GLN A 659 -8.93 -56.41 -12.68
CA GLN A 659 -7.84 -56.69 -11.73
C GLN A 659 -7.95 -55.83 -10.46
N ASN A 660 -8.43 -54.60 -10.57
CA ASN A 660 -8.63 -53.70 -9.45
C ASN A 660 -9.96 -53.98 -8.73
N VAL A 661 -9.89 -54.73 -7.63
CA VAL A 661 -11.04 -55.12 -6.80
C VAL A 661 -11.80 -53.92 -6.21
N ALA A 662 -11.10 -52.81 -5.93
CA ALA A 662 -11.74 -51.59 -5.42
C ALA A 662 -12.64 -50.95 -6.49
N ASN A 663 -12.11 -50.76 -7.71
CA ASN A 663 -12.89 -50.23 -8.84
C ASN A 663 -14.07 -51.15 -9.17
N VAL A 664 -13.88 -52.47 -9.17
CA VAL A 664 -14.97 -53.45 -9.36
C VAL A 664 -16.10 -53.26 -8.36
N SER A 665 -15.76 -53.01 -7.09
CA SER A 665 -16.72 -52.87 -6.00
C SER A 665 -17.46 -51.53 -6.07
N ILE A 666 -16.74 -50.44 -6.36
CA ILE A 666 -17.31 -49.10 -6.52
C ILE A 666 -18.26 -49.06 -7.71
N SER A 667 -17.84 -49.55 -8.88
CA SER A 667 -18.67 -49.63 -10.08
C SER A 667 -19.98 -50.38 -9.83
N ARG A 668 -19.92 -51.53 -9.13
CA ARG A 668 -21.12 -52.31 -8.77
C ARG A 668 -22.07 -51.51 -7.87
N ALA A 669 -21.53 -50.78 -6.92
CA ALA A 669 -22.32 -49.93 -6.02
C ALA A 669 -22.99 -48.79 -6.79
N ILE A 670 -22.28 -48.16 -7.73
CA ILE A 670 -22.81 -47.08 -8.58
C ILE A 670 -23.94 -47.62 -9.47
N VAL A 671 -23.75 -48.76 -10.13
CA VAL A 671 -24.80 -49.40 -10.96
C VAL A 671 -26.06 -49.67 -10.14
N SER A 672 -25.88 -50.28 -8.96
CA SER A 672 -27.01 -50.60 -8.06
C SER A 672 -27.75 -49.35 -7.58
N LEU A 673 -27.00 -48.29 -7.25
CA LEU A 673 -27.56 -47.01 -6.82
C LEU A 673 -28.38 -46.36 -7.95
N ALA A 674 -27.82 -46.26 -9.15
CA ALA A 674 -28.48 -45.63 -10.28
C ALA A 674 -29.79 -46.35 -10.64
N HIS A 675 -29.80 -47.68 -10.64
CA HIS A 675 -31.00 -48.48 -10.86
C HIS A 675 -32.05 -48.28 -9.76
N SER A 676 -31.64 -48.14 -8.49
CA SER A 676 -32.55 -47.82 -7.39
C SER A 676 -33.24 -46.45 -7.56
N MET A 677 -32.65 -45.58 -8.37
CA MET A 677 -33.14 -44.24 -8.70
C MET A 677 -33.84 -44.19 -10.08
N ASN A 678 -34.04 -45.34 -10.73
CA ASN A 678 -34.58 -45.48 -12.10
C ASN A 678 -33.77 -44.71 -13.15
N LEU A 679 -32.44 -44.62 -12.99
CA LEU A 679 -31.53 -44.03 -13.97
C LEU A 679 -30.91 -45.12 -14.84
N THR A 680 -30.73 -44.84 -16.13
CA THR A 680 -29.91 -45.66 -17.02
C THR A 680 -28.44 -45.46 -16.68
N VAL A 681 -27.64 -46.52 -16.72
CA VAL A 681 -26.21 -46.46 -16.44
C VAL A 681 -25.40 -46.65 -17.69
N LEU A 682 -24.49 -45.71 -17.95
CA LEU A 682 -23.48 -45.82 -19.00
C LEU A 682 -22.09 -45.89 -18.37
N VAL A 683 -21.25 -46.81 -18.81
CA VAL A 683 -19.83 -46.84 -18.42
C VAL A 683 -18.96 -46.29 -19.54
N GLU A 684 -18.03 -45.41 -19.18
CA GLU A 684 -17.04 -44.85 -20.08
C GLU A 684 -15.72 -45.61 -20.08
N GLY A 685 -14.89 -45.40 -21.11
CA GLY A 685 -13.52 -45.90 -21.13
C GLY A 685 -13.37 -47.41 -21.30
N ILE A 686 -14.36 -48.09 -21.90
CA ILE A 686 -14.23 -49.52 -22.22
C ILE A 686 -13.24 -49.71 -23.37
N GLU A 687 -12.13 -50.38 -23.10
CA GLU A 687 -11.06 -50.65 -24.08
C GLU A 687 -10.91 -52.14 -24.40
N THR A 688 -11.37 -53.02 -23.50
CA THR A 688 -11.21 -54.47 -23.63
C THR A 688 -12.51 -55.23 -23.46
N GLU A 689 -12.60 -56.42 -24.07
CA GLU A 689 -13.74 -57.33 -23.89
C GLU A 689 -13.90 -57.77 -22.43
N ALA A 690 -12.81 -57.87 -21.67
CA ALA A 690 -12.86 -58.25 -20.27
C ALA A 690 -13.57 -57.19 -19.40
N GLN A 691 -13.31 -55.91 -19.64
CA GLN A 691 -14.06 -54.82 -19.01
C GLN A 691 -15.54 -54.87 -19.41
N LEU A 692 -15.81 -55.04 -20.71
CA LEU A 692 -17.17 -55.12 -21.24
C LEU A 692 -17.99 -56.23 -20.58
N GLN A 693 -17.44 -57.44 -20.52
CA GLN A 693 -18.05 -58.61 -19.90
C GLN A 693 -18.36 -58.35 -18.41
N MET A 694 -17.41 -57.77 -17.68
CA MET A 694 -17.56 -57.46 -16.25
C MET A 694 -18.71 -56.47 -16.01
N PHE A 695 -18.78 -55.35 -16.76
CA PHE A 695 -19.86 -54.37 -16.59
C PHE A 695 -21.22 -54.92 -17.04
N ARG A 696 -21.24 -55.77 -18.08
CA ARG A 696 -22.45 -56.49 -18.51
C ARG A 696 -22.97 -57.43 -17.41
N GLU A 697 -22.09 -58.17 -16.74
CA GLU A 697 -22.45 -59.07 -15.63
C GLU A 697 -22.94 -58.30 -14.38
N GLN A 698 -22.49 -57.06 -14.20
CA GLN A 698 -22.98 -56.17 -13.14
C GLN A 698 -24.35 -55.54 -13.46
N GLY A 699 -24.86 -55.72 -14.68
CA GLY A 699 -26.12 -55.15 -15.11
C GLY A 699 -26.02 -53.72 -15.65
N CYS A 700 -24.84 -53.25 -16.05
CA CYS A 700 -24.72 -51.95 -16.72
C CYS A 700 -25.52 -51.93 -18.03
N ASP A 701 -26.22 -50.84 -18.32
CA ASP A 701 -27.16 -50.75 -19.44
C ASP A 701 -26.46 -50.40 -20.75
N GLN A 702 -25.51 -49.47 -20.71
CA GLN A 702 -24.85 -48.92 -21.89
C GLN A 702 -23.34 -48.78 -21.68
N ALA A 703 -22.61 -48.73 -22.79
CA ALA A 703 -21.16 -48.66 -22.82
C ALA A 703 -20.66 -47.64 -23.83
N GLN A 704 -19.54 -47.01 -23.50
CA GLN A 704 -18.77 -46.19 -24.42
C GLN A 704 -17.28 -46.43 -24.21
N GLY A 705 -16.51 -46.36 -25.30
CA GLY A 705 -15.05 -46.45 -25.22
C GLY A 705 -14.39 -46.86 -26.53
N HIS A 706 -13.06 -46.90 -26.51
CA HIS A 706 -12.24 -47.24 -27.68
C HIS A 706 -12.51 -48.64 -28.24
N TYR A 707 -13.05 -49.54 -27.43
CA TYR A 707 -13.46 -50.87 -27.87
C TYR A 707 -14.50 -50.83 -29.00
N PHE A 708 -15.44 -49.89 -28.93
CA PHE A 708 -16.53 -49.74 -29.91
C PHE A 708 -16.18 -48.79 -31.05
N GLY A 709 -15.36 -47.80 -30.76
CA GLY A 709 -14.91 -46.82 -31.74
C GLY A 709 -14.26 -45.62 -31.07
N ARG A 710 -13.24 -45.07 -31.73
CA ARG A 710 -12.71 -43.76 -31.37
C ARG A 710 -13.66 -42.66 -31.86
N PRO A 711 -13.64 -41.45 -31.26
CA PRO A 711 -14.40 -40.32 -31.78
C PRO A 711 -14.09 -40.04 -33.25
N MET A 712 -15.09 -40.11 -34.12
CA MET A 712 -14.92 -40.07 -35.58
C MET A 712 -15.80 -39.01 -36.25
N PRO A 713 -15.47 -38.55 -37.47
CA PRO A 713 -16.34 -37.64 -38.23
C PRO A 713 -17.74 -38.23 -38.47
N ALA A 714 -18.73 -37.37 -38.68
CA ALA A 714 -20.13 -37.77 -38.87
C ALA A 714 -20.32 -38.80 -40.00
N GLU A 715 -19.57 -38.66 -41.10
CA GLU A 715 -19.65 -39.56 -42.25
C GLU A 715 -19.19 -40.98 -41.92
N GLU A 716 -18.09 -41.11 -41.16
CA GLU A 716 -17.58 -42.40 -40.68
C GLU A 716 -18.53 -43.01 -39.64
N PHE A 717 -19.11 -42.17 -38.77
CA PHE A 717 -20.08 -42.62 -37.77
C PHE A 717 -21.32 -43.24 -38.40
N VAL A 718 -21.85 -42.64 -39.47
CA VAL A 718 -23.00 -43.19 -40.22
C VAL A 718 -22.68 -44.54 -40.86
N GLN A 719 -21.46 -44.75 -41.34
CA GLN A 719 -21.03 -46.05 -41.86
C GLN A 719 -21.05 -47.11 -40.75
N LEU A 720 -20.66 -46.75 -39.53
CA LEU A 720 -20.73 -47.64 -38.37
C LEU A 720 -22.19 -47.95 -38.00
N LEU A 721 -23.07 -46.93 -38.03
CA LEU A 721 -24.49 -47.06 -37.72
C LEU A 721 -25.21 -48.02 -38.68
N THR A 722 -24.89 -47.96 -39.98
CA THR A 722 -25.51 -48.79 -41.03
C THR A 722 -24.99 -50.24 -41.06
N GLN A 723 -23.79 -50.51 -40.55
CA GLN A 723 -23.21 -51.86 -40.53
C GLN A 723 -23.77 -52.74 -39.39
N GLY A 724 -24.62 -52.20 -38.52
CA GLY A 724 -25.56 -52.96 -37.68
C GLY A 724 -24.96 -53.77 -36.52
N ASP A 725 -23.64 -53.85 -36.38
CA ASP A 725 -23.03 -54.70 -35.36
C ASP A 725 -21.62 -54.19 -34.97
N ALA A 726 -21.54 -53.31 -33.95
CA ALA A 726 -20.27 -52.82 -33.42
C ALA A 726 -19.48 -53.93 -32.69
N SER A 727 -20.18 -54.98 -32.24
CA SER A 727 -19.60 -56.11 -31.50
C SER A 727 -18.67 -57.00 -32.33
N THR A 728 -18.82 -57.04 -33.66
CA THR A 728 -18.07 -57.97 -34.52
C THR A 728 -16.67 -57.50 -34.90
N ARG A 729 -16.30 -56.22 -34.68
CA ARG A 729 -14.96 -55.71 -35.01
C ARG A 729 -13.91 -55.92 -33.90
N GLY A 730 -14.30 -56.05 -32.63
CA GLY A 730 -13.38 -56.47 -31.56
C GLY A 730 -12.73 -57.83 -31.83
N ARG A 731 -13.34 -58.68 -32.67
CA ARG A 731 -12.78 -59.96 -33.16
C ARG A 731 -11.76 -59.85 -34.29
N ARG A 732 -11.62 -58.69 -34.96
CA ARG A 732 -10.73 -58.52 -36.14
C ARG A 732 -9.48 -57.68 -35.86
N ALA A 733 -9.35 -57.11 -34.68
CA ALA A 733 -8.20 -56.28 -34.28
C ALA A 733 -7.43 -56.88 -33.10
N ALA A 734 -7.26 -58.22 -33.09
CA ALA A 734 -6.35 -58.94 -32.20
C ALA A 734 -5.14 -59.45 -32.99
#